data_AF-A0A2P2JSY7-F1
#
_entry.id   AF-A0A2P2JSY7-F1
#
_cell.length_a   1.000
_cell.length_b   1.000
_cell.length_c   1.000
_cell.angle_alpha   90.00
_cell.angle_beta   90.00
_cell.angle_gamma   90.00
#
_symmetry.space_group_name_H-M   'P 1'
#
loop_
_entity.id
_entity.type
_entity.pdbx_description
1 polymer ?
#
loop_
_entity_poly.entity_id
_entity_poly.type
_entity_poly.pdbx_seq_one_letter_code
_entity_poly.pdbx_strand_id
1 'polypeptide(L)'
;MQELKSWPEFHNAVAAGLRLTPLQGKVSRTWIMYNKPAEPNVIHAGLLLALGLHGYLRVLIITDIYTYFTQEHESTTVGLMLGLAASYRGTMQPAISKSLYFHIPARHSSSYPELELPTLLQSAALVSVGLLYEGSVHLQTMQILLGEIGRRSGGDNVLEREGYAVSAGYALGLVALGRGEDALGIVDSLVDRLFYYIGGKETHNERPLLFTPSMDEHIRGLGQMMDGTAVNIDVTAPGAIIALALMFLKTESQAIVSRLSIPQTSYDLQYVRPDFIMLRVIARNLIMWSRVHPSKDWIESQIPGIIKSGVKGLEDDISNYDETEAETFVQAYANIVAGACISLGLRFAGTKDGNAQELLYEYAVYFLNEIKPVSAMGGFGFPKGLSHYVDRGTLEICLHLIVLSLSVVMAGSGHLQTFRLLRFLRSRNSVDGNANYGIQMAVSLATGFLFLGGGMQTFSRSKSSIAALLFTLYPRLPTLPNDNRCHLQAFRHLYVLATEARWIQTVDVDSGLPVYAPLEVTIRETEHYSETSFCEVTPFILPERSILKRVRVCGPRYWPQVIELVPEDKPWWSSGDINSPFSSGVIYIKRKVGACSYVDDPIGCQSLLSRAMHKVFGLTSTSDRKINGHRKSGSVMVDQLVSTFSSDPSLIAFAQLCCDHSWNGRSGNDFQEFCLQVLFECISKDRPALLQVYLSLYTTVGLMADQAANGTLVFGDSLVISSLKLALTYNEALLSGRLTNTRGGIVQSIFLGSLKKQIEEMLRCSEGLKNDLYTYLDSGRWPSDEKQEGINSVLLSWYLQWFGVPASSVIKKSMERIKSKLLSSSSVPLLHLLLPSTHSDAIREIDEFFNPPQ
;
A
#
# COMPACT_ATOMS: atom_id res chain seq x y z
N MET A 1 13.71 -28.65 -32.59
CA MET A 1 13.59 -28.65 -31.10
C MET A 1 14.26 -27.45 -30.44
N GLN A 2 15.44 -26.99 -30.89
CA GLN A 2 16.12 -25.80 -30.31
C GLN A 2 15.34 -24.50 -30.56
N GLU A 3 14.81 -24.28 -31.77
CA GLU A 3 14.03 -23.07 -32.09
C GLU A 3 12.77 -22.95 -31.22
N LEU A 4 12.03 -24.04 -31.00
CA LEU A 4 10.80 -24.08 -30.18
C LEU A 4 11.01 -23.68 -28.71
N LYS A 5 12.25 -23.69 -28.22
CA LYS A 5 12.59 -23.35 -26.82
C LYS A 5 13.06 -21.91 -26.64
N SER A 6 13.40 -21.21 -27.72
CA SER A 6 14.03 -19.89 -27.68
C SER A 6 13.22 -18.86 -26.86
N TRP A 7 11.98 -18.55 -27.26
CA TRP A 7 11.12 -17.61 -26.55
C TRP A 7 10.72 -18.04 -25.12
N PRO A 8 10.38 -19.32 -24.85
CA PRO A 8 10.20 -19.80 -23.49
C PRO A 8 11.44 -19.60 -22.59
N GLU A 9 12.64 -19.88 -23.10
CA GLU A 9 13.89 -19.65 -22.36
C GLU A 9 14.18 -18.16 -22.17
N PHE A 10 13.90 -17.33 -23.17
CA PHE A 10 13.97 -15.86 -23.07
C PHE A 10 13.08 -15.37 -21.93
N HIS A 11 11.81 -15.76 -21.91
CA HIS A 11 10.85 -15.37 -20.89
C HIS A 11 11.24 -15.87 -19.49
N ASN A 12 11.76 -17.09 -19.40
CA ASN A 12 12.26 -17.63 -18.14
C ASN A 12 13.46 -16.80 -17.61
N ALA A 13 14.36 -16.39 -18.49
CA ALA A 13 15.49 -15.56 -18.13
C ALA A 13 15.07 -14.13 -17.73
N VAL A 14 14.09 -13.54 -18.42
CA VAL A 14 13.48 -12.27 -18.00
C VAL A 14 12.89 -12.42 -16.59
N ALA A 15 12.12 -13.49 -16.34
CA ALA A 15 11.53 -13.74 -15.03
C ALA A 15 12.59 -13.93 -13.92
N ALA A 16 13.70 -14.61 -14.22
CA ALA A 16 14.83 -14.75 -13.30
C ALA A 16 15.51 -13.40 -13.03
N GLY A 17 15.74 -12.60 -14.08
CA GLY A 17 16.34 -11.27 -13.98
C GLY A 17 15.47 -10.28 -13.20
N LEU A 18 14.14 -10.35 -13.36
CA LEU A 18 13.20 -9.48 -12.65
C LEU A 18 13.17 -9.76 -11.14
N ARG A 19 13.51 -10.98 -10.71
CA ARG A 19 13.64 -11.33 -9.28
C ARG A 19 14.93 -10.78 -8.65
N LEU A 20 15.91 -10.35 -9.44
CA LEU A 20 17.17 -9.84 -8.92
C LEU A 20 16.95 -8.53 -8.15
N THR A 21 17.08 -8.61 -6.84
CA THR A 21 17.14 -7.47 -5.93
C THR A 21 18.58 -7.33 -5.46
N PRO A 22 19.40 -6.43 -6.05
CA PRO A 22 20.79 -6.28 -5.64
C PRO A 22 20.86 -5.82 -4.18
N LEU A 23 21.72 -6.44 -3.37
CA LEU A 23 21.92 -6.15 -1.94
C LEU A 23 22.26 -4.67 -1.66
N GLN A 24 22.89 -4.00 -2.61
CA GLN A 24 23.24 -2.57 -2.54
C GLN A 24 22.29 -1.67 -3.36
N GLY A 25 21.19 -2.23 -3.88
CA GLY A 25 20.22 -1.50 -4.72
C GLY A 25 20.74 -1.09 -6.09
N LYS A 26 21.95 -1.50 -6.50
CA LYS A 26 22.56 -1.17 -7.79
C LYS A 26 23.34 -2.37 -8.35
N VAL A 27 23.24 -2.56 -9.66
CA VAL A 27 24.07 -3.51 -10.43
C VAL A 27 25.23 -2.73 -11.05
N SER A 28 26.47 -3.23 -10.91
CA SER A 28 27.65 -2.57 -11.49
C SER A 28 27.84 -2.97 -12.96
N ARG A 29 28.47 -2.09 -13.74
CA ARG A 29 28.88 -2.38 -15.13
C ARG A 29 29.74 -3.65 -15.22
N THR A 30 30.67 -3.82 -14.28
CA THR A 30 31.57 -4.99 -14.24
C THR A 30 30.81 -6.29 -14.07
N TRP A 31 29.74 -6.30 -13.27
CA TRP A 31 28.92 -7.49 -13.08
C TRP A 31 28.17 -7.85 -14.37
N ILE A 32 27.61 -6.87 -15.09
CA ILE A 32 26.91 -7.12 -16.37
C ILE A 32 27.88 -7.71 -17.39
N MET A 33 29.08 -7.11 -17.52
CA MET A 33 30.08 -7.58 -18.46
C MET A 33 30.67 -8.94 -18.08
N TYR A 34 30.81 -9.23 -16.77
CA TYR A 34 31.27 -10.53 -16.28
C TYR A 34 30.28 -11.66 -16.62
N ASN A 35 28.97 -11.38 -16.56
CA ASN A 35 27.94 -12.35 -16.90
C ASN A 35 27.67 -12.44 -18.41
N LYS A 36 28.40 -11.70 -19.27
CA LYS A 36 28.31 -11.84 -20.72
C LYS A 36 28.85 -13.23 -21.12
N PRO A 37 28.03 -14.10 -21.73
CA PRO A 37 28.50 -15.41 -22.16
C PRO A 37 29.47 -15.28 -23.35
N ALA A 38 30.36 -16.27 -23.50
CA ALA A 38 31.30 -16.32 -24.62
C ALA A 38 30.56 -16.43 -25.97
N GLU A 39 29.54 -17.28 -26.04
CA GLU A 39 28.62 -17.39 -27.17
C GLU A 39 27.29 -16.69 -26.81
N PRO A 40 26.71 -15.90 -27.74
CA PRO A 40 25.45 -15.21 -27.47
C PRO A 40 24.33 -16.24 -27.30
N ASN A 41 23.56 -16.10 -26.21
CA ASN A 41 22.46 -16.99 -25.89
C ASN A 41 21.18 -16.21 -25.55
N VAL A 42 20.05 -16.90 -25.69
CA VAL A 42 18.72 -16.31 -25.47
C VAL A 42 18.46 -16.03 -23.98
N ILE A 43 19.14 -16.74 -23.08
CA ILE A 43 19.08 -16.53 -21.64
C ILE A 43 19.66 -15.16 -21.26
N HIS A 44 20.87 -14.84 -21.74
CA HIS A 44 21.51 -13.55 -21.50
C HIS A 44 20.71 -12.40 -22.11
N ALA A 45 20.10 -12.63 -23.27
CA ALA A 45 19.18 -11.68 -23.89
C ALA A 45 17.99 -11.31 -22.97
N GLY A 46 17.36 -12.31 -22.34
CA GLY A 46 16.28 -12.08 -21.39
C GLY A 46 16.75 -11.38 -20.11
N LEU A 47 17.95 -11.70 -19.62
CA LEU A 47 18.58 -11.02 -18.50
C LEU A 47 18.80 -9.53 -18.79
N LEU A 48 19.31 -9.17 -19.98
CA LEU A 48 19.51 -7.77 -20.39
C LEU A 48 18.19 -7.00 -20.39
N LEU A 49 17.11 -7.58 -20.94
CA LEU A 49 15.79 -6.95 -20.91
C LEU A 49 15.34 -6.69 -19.47
N ALA A 50 15.45 -7.68 -18.59
CA ALA A 50 15.04 -7.54 -17.18
C ALA A 50 15.84 -6.46 -16.44
N LEU A 51 17.17 -6.41 -16.62
CA LEU A 51 18.01 -5.34 -16.05
C LEU A 51 17.61 -3.97 -16.58
N GLY A 52 17.24 -3.89 -17.86
CA GLY A 52 16.79 -2.67 -18.50
C GLY A 52 15.45 -2.16 -17.98
N LEU A 53 14.49 -3.07 -17.74
CA LEU A 53 13.20 -2.77 -17.12
C LEU A 53 13.34 -2.27 -15.67
N HIS A 54 14.34 -2.75 -14.93
CA HIS A 54 14.72 -2.23 -13.62
C HIS A 54 15.48 -0.88 -13.66
N GLY A 55 15.89 -0.43 -14.85
CA GLY A 55 16.67 0.80 -15.02
C GLY A 55 18.18 0.65 -14.81
N TYR A 56 18.70 -0.57 -14.67
CA TYR A 56 20.11 -0.83 -14.36
C TYR A 56 21.06 -0.75 -15.56
N LEU A 57 20.56 -0.69 -16.80
CA LEU A 57 21.43 -0.62 -17.98
C LEU A 57 22.05 0.77 -18.21
N ARG A 58 21.69 1.79 -17.42
CA ARG A 58 22.31 3.13 -17.50
C ARG A 58 23.83 3.12 -17.22
N VAL A 59 24.35 2.07 -16.58
CA VAL A 59 25.77 1.95 -16.22
C VAL A 59 26.63 1.48 -17.41
N LEU A 60 26.03 1.00 -18.51
CA LEU A 60 26.77 0.58 -19.70
C LEU A 60 27.27 1.79 -20.50
N ILE A 61 28.50 1.67 -21.01
CA ILE A 61 29.10 2.67 -21.91
C ILE A 61 28.77 2.29 -23.35
N ILE A 62 28.73 3.28 -24.25
CA ILE A 62 28.41 3.07 -25.67
C ILE A 62 29.29 2.00 -26.33
N THR A 63 30.55 1.86 -25.92
CA THR A 63 31.45 0.79 -26.39
C THR A 63 30.90 -0.59 -26.08
N ASP A 64 30.39 -0.81 -24.87
CA ASP A 64 29.83 -2.09 -24.44
C ASP A 64 28.58 -2.41 -25.24
N ILE A 65 27.73 -1.41 -25.46
CA ILE A 65 26.51 -1.50 -26.27
C ILE A 65 26.86 -1.96 -27.69
N TYR A 66 27.86 -1.34 -28.32
CA TYR A 66 28.33 -1.78 -29.62
C TYR A 66 28.88 -3.20 -29.61
N THR A 67 29.61 -3.63 -28.56
CA THR A 67 30.10 -5.03 -28.48
C THR A 67 28.98 -6.07 -28.39
N TYR A 68 27.77 -5.68 -28.01
CA TYR A 68 26.61 -6.57 -28.04
C TYR A 68 25.96 -6.58 -29.42
N PHE A 69 25.84 -5.42 -30.08
CA PHE A 69 25.29 -5.35 -31.44
C PHE A 69 26.16 -6.07 -32.48
N THR A 70 27.49 -6.08 -32.31
CA THR A 70 28.40 -6.80 -33.23
C THR A 70 28.26 -8.33 -33.17
N GLN A 71 27.55 -8.89 -32.19
CA GLN A 71 27.38 -10.34 -32.08
C GLN A 71 26.30 -10.89 -33.02
N GLU A 72 25.53 -10.02 -33.69
CA GLU A 72 24.48 -10.35 -34.68
C GLU A 72 23.40 -11.34 -34.20
N HIS A 73 23.33 -11.62 -32.90
CA HIS A 73 22.30 -12.48 -32.32
C HIS A 73 21.01 -11.70 -32.08
N GLU A 74 19.93 -12.12 -32.73
CA GLU A 74 18.66 -11.39 -32.78
C GLU A 74 18.08 -11.13 -31.39
N SER A 75 17.89 -12.18 -30.58
CA SER A 75 17.29 -12.06 -29.25
C SER A 75 18.09 -11.13 -28.33
N THR A 76 19.42 -11.19 -28.38
CA THR A 76 20.29 -10.32 -27.56
C THR A 76 20.14 -8.87 -27.96
N THR A 77 20.05 -8.60 -29.26
CA THR A 77 19.82 -7.25 -29.79
C THR A 77 18.45 -6.73 -29.35
N VAL A 78 17.38 -7.55 -29.42
CA VAL A 78 16.03 -7.18 -28.94
C VAL A 78 16.04 -6.85 -27.45
N GLY A 79 16.59 -7.76 -26.63
CA GLY A 79 16.62 -7.59 -25.17
C GLY A 79 17.42 -6.36 -24.75
N LEU A 80 18.53 -6.08 -25.45
CA LEU A 80 19.33 -4.88 -25.22
C LEU A 80 18.61 -3.60 -25.66
N MET A 81 18.02 -3.54 -26.86
CA MET A 81 17.33 -2.35 -27.36
C MET A 81 16.18 -1.94 -26.44
N LEU A 82 15.29 -2.90 -26.13
CA LEU A 82 14.15 -2.66 -25.26
C LEU A 82 14.58 -2.34 -23.83
N GLY A 83 15.61 -3.02 -23.34
CA GLY A 83 16.16 -2.75 -22.01
C GLY A 83 16.79 -1.35 -21.89
N LEU A 84 17.58 -0.94 -22.88
CA LEU A 84 18.18 0.41 -22.93
C LEU A 84 17.10 1.48 -23.03
N ALA A 85 16.09 1.28 -23.89
CA ALA A 85 14.99 2.21 -24.05
C ALA A 85 14.13 2.33 -22.77
N ALA A 86 13.85 1.21 -22.08
CA ALA A 86 13.19 1.23 -20.78
C ALA A 86 14.02 1.97 -19.71
N SER A 87 15.34 1.78 -19.70
CA SER A 87 16.24 2.48 -18.78
C SER A 87 16.31 3.99 -19.06
N TYR A 88 16.33 4.41 -20.33
CA TYR A 88 16.42 5.81 -20.76
C TYR A 88 15.07 6.42 -21.15
N ARG A 89 13.97 5.82 -20.67
CA ARG A 89 12.60 6.22 -20.99
C ARG A 89 12.35 7.71 -20.80
N GLY A 90 11.81 8.36 -21.83
CA GLY A 90 11.50 9.80 -21.85
C GLY A 90 12.69 10.76 -21.78
N THR A 91 13.94 10.29 -21.89
CA THR A 91 15.14 11.14 -21.76
C THR A 91 15.65 11.74 -23.07
N MET A 92 15.21 11.22 -24.23
CA MET A 92 15.69 11.64 -25.56
C MET A 92 17.22 11.59 -25.73
N GLN A 93 17.92 10.68 -25.04
CA GLN A 93 19.40 10.64 -25.09
C GLN A 93 19.91 10.36 -26.52
N PRO A 94 20.76 11.23 -27.10
CA PRO A 94 21.11 11.17 -28.52
C PRO A 94 21.97 9.96 -28.90
N ALA A 95 22.84 9.49 -28.01
CA ALA A 95 23.70 8.33 -28.28
C ALA A 95 22.87 7.04 -28.45
N ILE A 96 21.94 6.79 -27.52
CA ILE A 96 21.02 5.66 -27.58
C ILE A 96 20.04 5.81 -28.75
N SER A 97 19.56 7.03 -28.98
CA SER A 97 18.69 7.32 -30.13
C SER A 97 19.38 6.95 -31.46
N LYS A 98 20.66 7.31 -31.65
CA LYS A 98 21.42 6.96 -32.86
C LYS A 98 21.60 5.45 -33.03
N SER A 99 21.89 4.72 -31.94
CA SER A 99 22.01 3.26 -32.02
C SER A 99 20.67 2.59 -32.39
N LEU A 100 19.54 3.10 -31.89
CA LEU A 100 18.23 2.54 -32.21
C LEU A 100 17.80 2.84 -33.66
N TYR A 101 18.03 4.08 -34.14
CA TYR A 101 17.66 4.46 -35.51
C TYR A 101 18.43 3.70 -36.60
N PHE A 102 19.61 3.15 -36.28
CA PHE A 102 20.33 2.28 -37.22
C PHE A 102 19.50 1.06 -37.64
N HIS A 103 18.63 0.56 -36.75
CA HIS A 103 17.78 -0.59 -36.99
C HIS A 103 16.44 -0.25 -37.66
N ILE A 104 16.20 1.02 -38.01
CA ILE A 104 14.95 1.51 -38.64
C ILE A 104 15.23 1.89 -40.11
N PRO A 105 14.62 1.20 -41.09
CA PRO A 105 14.95 1.42 -42.49
C PRO A 105 14.66 2.81 -43.05
N ALA A 106 13.66 3.56 -42.56
CA ALA A 106 13.42 4.95 -43.00
C ALA A 106 14.60 5.93 -42.79
N ARG A 107 15.63 5.53 -42.03
CA ARG A 107 16.84 6.33 -41.80
C ARG A 107 18.06 5.85 -42.59
N HIS A 108 17.95 4.76 -43.35
CA HIS A 108 19.01 4.32 -44.24
C HIS A 108 19.11 5.31 -45.41
N SER A 109 20.33 5.79 -45.68
CA SER A 109 20.55 6.64 -46.86
C SER A 109 20.29 5.83 -48.12
N SER A 110 19.63 6.42 -49.11
CA SER A 110 19.35 5.82 -50.43
C SER A 110 20.62 5.40 -51.19
N SER A 111 21.81 5.74 -50.70
CA SER A 111 23.11 5.36 -51.24
C SER A 111 23.69 4.06 -50.66
N TYR A 112 23.09 3.46 -49.62
CA TYR A 112 23.53 2.17 -49.06
C TYR A 112 22.58 1.05 -49.54
N PRO A 113 23.08 0.02 -50.24
CA PRO A 113 22.25 -1.11 -50.66
C PRO A 113 21.90 -1.99 -49.44
N GLU A 114 20.60 -2.17 -49.24
CA GLU A 114 19.89 -3.30 -48.59
C GLU A 114 20.57 -3.98 -47.39
N LEU A 115 20.67 -3.26 -46.26
CA LEU A 115 20.78 -3.92 -44.95
C LEU A 115 19.42 -4.54 -44.60
N GLU A 116 19.18 -5.78 -45.03
CA GLU A 116 17.97 -6.53 -44.68
C GLU A 116 18.05 -7.00 -43.23
N LEU A 117 17.52 -6.17 -42.31
CA LEU A 117 17.37 -6.54 -40.91
C LEU A 117 16.09 -7.34 -40.69
N PRO A 118 16.10 -8.39 -39.84
CA PRO A 118 14.90 -9.12 -39.44
C PRO A 118 13.80 -8.18 -38.92
N THR A 119 12.55 -8.42 -39.35
CA THR A 119 11.34 -7.66 -38.95
C THR A 119 11.16 -7.56 -37.44
N LEU A 120 11.58 -8.61 -36.73
CA LEU A 120 11.58 -8.67 -35.28
C LEU A 120 12.50 -7.61 -34.62
N LEU A 121 13.71 -7.40 -35.17
CA LEU A 121 14.63 -6.36 -34.71
C LEU A 121 14.08 -4.97 -34.98
N GLN A 122 13.53 -4.77 -36.17
CA GLN A 122 12.96 -3.47 -36.56
C GLN A 122 11.75 -3.12 -35.67
N SER A 123 10.90 -4.10 -35.35
CA SER A 123 9.75 -3.94 -34.44
C SER A 123 10.20 -3.55 -33.03
N ALA A 124 11.23 -4.23 -32.50
CA ALA A 124 11.81 -3.88 -31.20
C ALA A 124 12.45 -2.48 -31.21
N ALA A 125 13.11 -2.09 -32.30
CA ALA A 125 13.72 -0.77 -32.47
C ALA A 125 12.67 0.36 -32.49
N LEU A 126 11.55 0.17 -33.19
CA LEU A 126 10.44 1.14 -33.23
C LEU A 126 9.89 1.43 -31.82
N VAL A 127 9.53 0.38 -31.07
CA VAL A 127 9.02 0.55 -29.69
C VAL A 127 10.09 1.16 -28.79
N SER A 128 11.36 0.78 -28.97
CA SER A 128 12.48 1.35 -28.23
C SER A 128 12.64 2.86 -28.46
N VAL A 129 12.48 3.32 -29.71
CA VAL A 129 12.42 4.77 -30.02
C VAL A 129 11.20 5.42 -29.37
N GLY A 130 10.03 4.78 -29.44
CA GLY A 130 8.82 5.26 -28.78
C GLY A 130 8.99 5.49 -27.27
N LEU A 131 9.59 4.52 -26.55
CA LEU A 131 9.88 4.62 -25.12
C LEU A 131 10.92 5.72 -24.80
N LEU A 132 11.95 5.87 -25.64
CA LEU A 132 12.98 6.90 -25.44
C LEU A 132 12.43 8.32 -25.58
N TYR A 133 11.50 8.53 -26.52
CA TYR A 133 10.87 9.80 -26.85
C TYR A 133 9.47 9.97 -26.22
N GLU A 134 9.14 9.15 -25.23
CA GLU A 134 7.80 9.16 -24.63
C GLU A 134 7.40 10.54 -24.10
N GLY A 135 6.22 11.01 -24.52
CA GLY A 135 5.66 12.30 -24.12
C GLY A 135 6.42 13.55 -24.63
N SER A 136 7.42 13.39 -25.50
CA SER A 136 8.24 14.49 -26.01
C SER A 136 7.57 15.30 -27.13
N VAL A 137 6.61 14.71 -27.86
CA VAL A 137 5.99 15.31 -29.06
C VAL A 137 7.04 15.74 -30.11
N HIS A 138 8.09 14.93 -30.28
CA HIS A 138 9.15 15.21 -31.25
C HIS A 138 8.67 14.97 -32.70
N LEU A 139 8.37 16.05 -33.43
CA LEU A 139 7.72 16.03 -34.75
C LEU A 139 8.42 15.15 -35.79
N GLN A 140 9.75 15.24 -35.93
CA GLN A 140 10.48 14.45 -36.93
C GLN A 140 10.35 12.95 -36.66
N THR A 141 10.38 12.54 -35.38
CA THR A 141 10.19 11.14 -34.99
C THR A 141 8.76 10.70 -35.28
N MET A 142 7.77 11.54 -34.99
CA MET A 142 6.36 11.24 -35.29
C MET A 142 6.12 11.04 -36.80
N GLN A 143 6.71 11.88 -37.65
CA GLN A 143 6.61 11.76 -39.11
C GLN A 143 7.25 10.47 -39.65
N ILE A 144 8.43 10.12 -39.12
CA ILE A 144 9.11 8.85 -39.47
C ILE A 144 8.22 7.66 -39.09
N LEU A 145 7.73 7.64 -37.84
CA LEU A 145 6.92 6.53 -37.33
C LEU A 145 5.59 6.40 -38.08
N LEU A 146 4.95 7.52 -38.46
CA LEU A 146 3.76 7.50 -39.31
C LEU A 146 4.06 6.89 -40.69
N GLY A 147 5.20 7.23 -41.28
CA GLY A 147 5.66 6.64 -42.54
C GLY A 147 5.84 5.12 -42.44
N GLU A 148 6.38 4.64 -41.32
CA GLU A 148 6.62 3.21 -41.08
C GLU A 148 5.33 2.41 -40.86
N ILE A 149 4.25 3.01 -40.34
CA ILE A 149 2.93 2.33 -40.25
C ILE A 149 2.45 1.93 -41.65
N GLY A 150 2.58 2.84 -42.63
CA GLY A 150 2.10 2.64 -44.00
C GLY A 150 3.11 2.05 -44.97
N ARG A 151 4.24 1.51 -44.49
CA ARG A 151 5.34 1.05 -45.34
C ARG A 151 4.92 -0.08 -46.27
N ARG A 152 5.28 0.02 -47.56
CA ARG A 152 5.03 -0.99 -48.61
C ARG A 152 5.98 -2.18 -48.48
N SER A 153 5.53 -3.37 -48.87
CA SER A 153 6.33 -4.60 -48.77
C SER A 153 7.57 -4.50 -49.67
N GLY A 154 8.75 -4.63 -49.07
CA GLY A 154 10.03 -4.65 -49.81
C GLY A 154 10.48 -6.05 -50.25
N GLY A 155 9.75 -7.12 -49.91
CA GLY A 155 10.12 -8.52 -50.21
C GLY A 155 10.07 -9.49 -49.01
N ASP A 156 9.97 -10.79 -49.35
CA ASP A 156 10.04 -12.10 -48.65
C ASP A 156 9.44 -12.34 -47.25
N ASN A 157 9.33 -11.37 -46.34
CA ASN A 157 8.76 -11.61 -44.99
C ASN A 157 7.38 -10.97 -44.78
N VAL A 158 6.44 -11.34 -45.64
CA VAL A 158 5.03 -10.89 -45.62
C VAL A 158 4.32 -11.16 -44.28
N LEU A 159 4.74 -12.21 -43.57
CA LEU A 159 4.00 -12.72 -42.41
C LEU A 159 4.06 -11.78 -41.19
N GLU A 160 5.20 -11.16 -40.88
CA GLU A 160 5.40 -10.38 -39.65
C GLU A 160 5.07 -8.87 -39.78
N ARG A 161 4.46 -8.46 -40.90
CA ARG A 161 4.19 -7.06 -41.22
C ARG A 161 3.18 -6.40 -40.27
N GLU A 162 2.21 -7.17 -39.78
CA GLU A 162 1.20 -6.68 -38.82
C GLU A 162 1.87 -6.27 -37.49
N GLY A 163 2.74 -7.12 -36.93
CA GLY A 163 3.49 -6.82 -35.71
C GLY A 163 4.40 -5.59 -35.86
N TYR A 164 4.98 -5.38 -37.04
CA TYR A 164 5.75 -4.18 -37.36
C TYR A 164 4.89 -2.90 -37.35
N ALA A 165 3.77 -2.91 -38.07
CA ALA A 165 2.87 -1.75 -38.12
C ALA A 165 2.26 -1.42 -36.75
N VAL A 166 1.92 -2.45 -35.97
CA VAL A 166 1.48 -2.29 -34.57
C VAL A 166 2.58 -1.67 -33.71
N SER A 167 3.84 -2.11 -33.86
CA SER A 167 4.99 -1.54 -33.16
C SER A 167 5.22 -0.06 -33.51
N ALA A 168 5.07 0.31 -34.78
CA ALA A 168 5.15 1.71 -35.22
C ALA A 168 4.01 2.56 -34.64
N GLY A 169 2.79 2.02 -34.62
CA GLY A 169 1.62 2.66 -34.01
C GLY A 169 1.77 2.91 -32.51
N TYR A 170 2.23 1.89 -31.78
CA TYR A 170 2.60 2.03 -30.37
C TYR A 170 3.67 3.10 -30.14
N ALA A 171 4.74 3.08 -30.94
CA ALA A 171 5.81 4.04 -30.82
C ALA A 171 5.32 5.47 -31.06
N LEU A 172 4.53 5.70 -32.11
CA LEU A 172 3.92 7.01 -32.40
C LEU A 172 3.03 7.47 -31.25
N GLY A 173 2.20 6.55 -30.74
CA GLY A 173 1.34 6.77 -29.58
C GLY A 173 2.09 7.15 -28.31
N LEU A 174 3.24 6.52 -28.04
CA LEU A 174 4.09 6.84 -26.90
C LEU A 174 4.74 8.23 -27.03
N VAL A 175 5.22 8.61 -28.22
CA VAL A 175 5.85 9.93 -28.43
C VAL A 175 4.88 11.07 -28.15
N ALA A 176 3.61 10.91 -28.52
CA ALA A 176 2.54 11.89 -28.33
C ALA A 176 1.56 11.53 -27.19
N LEU A 177 2.02 10.74 -26.21
CA LEU A 177 1.19 10.13 -25.18
C LEU A 177 0.30 11.13 -24.42
N GLY A 178 -1.01 11.06 -24.68
CA GLY A 178 -2.03 11.90 -24.07
C GLY A 178 -1.84 13.40 -24.27
N ARG A 179 -1.19 13.81 -25.38
CA ARG A 179 -0.92 15.20 -25.80
C ARG A 179 -1.46 15.49 -27.21
N GLY A 180 -2.45 14.74 -27.66
CA GLY A 180 -3.04 14.90 -28.99
C GLY A 180 -3.68 16.27 -29.26
N GLU A 181 -4.10 17.00 -28.21
CA GLU A 181 -4.71 18.33 -28.33
C GLU A 181 -3.70 19.48 -28.25
N ASP A 182 -2.50 19.25 -27.71
CA ASP A 182 -1.54 20.30 -27.38
C ASP A 182 -0.76 20.83 -28.60
N ALA A 183 -0.84 20.16 -29.75
CA ALA A 183 0.02 20.41 -30.90
C ALA A 183 -0.73 21.11 -32.06
N LEU A 184 -0.48 22.41 -32.19
CA LEU A 184 -1.04 23.34 -33.18
C LEU A 184 -0.94 22.81 -34.63
N GLY A 185 -2.07 22.36 -35.21
CA GLY A 185 -2.34 22.15 -36.65
C GLY A 185 -1.59 21.03 -37.38
N ILE A 186 -0.36 20.69 -37.00
CA ILE A 186 0.43 19.63 -37.66
C ILE A 186 -0.10 18.25 -37.27
N VAL A 187 -0.60 18.09 -36.04
CA VAL A 187 -1.18 16.82 -35.58
C VAL A 187 -2.45 16.48 -36.34
N ASP A 188 -3.23 17.45 -36.81
CA ASP A 188 -4.44 17.20 -37.60
C ASP A 188 -4.12 16.43 -38.90
N SER A 189 -3.03 16.81 -39.59
CA SER A 189 -2.56 16.09 -40.78
C SER A 189 -2.10 14.65 -40.48
N LEU A 190 -1.47 14.44 -39.32
CA LEU A 190 -1.06 13.11 -38.87
C LEU A 190 -2.29 12.25 -38.54
N VAL A 191 -3.27 12.83 -37.85
CA VAL A 191 -4.53 12.19 -37.47
C VAL A 191 -5.34 11.81 -38.69
N ASP A 192 -5.46 12.68 -39.68
CA ASP A 192 -6.16 12.38 -40.93
C ASP A 192 -5.51 11.21 -41.68
N ARG A 193 -4.18 11.16 -41.68
CA ARG A 193 -3.43 10.04 -42.27
C ARG A 193 -3.58 8.74 -41.46
N LEU A 194 -3.69 8.81 -40.14
CA LEU A 194 -4.04 7.64 -39.31
C LEU A 194 -5.44 7.14 -39.62
N PHE A 195 -6.42 8.02 -39.81
CA PHE A 195 -7.76 7.62 -40.22
C PHE A 195 -7.79 7.00 -41.63
N TYR A 196 -6.96 7.49 -42.54
CA TYR A 196 -6.75 6.85 -43.84
C TYR A 196 -6.22 5.42 -43.70
N TYR A 197 -5.26 5.17 -42.81
CA TYR A 197 -4.76 3.83 -42.48
C TYR A 197 -5.81 2.90 -41.82
N ILE A 198 -6.87 3.46 -41.23
CA ILE A 198 -7.99 2.68 -40.67
C ILE A 198 -9.04 2.31 -41.73
N GLY A 199 -8.95 2.90 -42.94
CA GLY A 199 -9.93 2.74 -44.02
C GLY A 199 -10.88 3.94 -44.20
N GLY A 200 -10.53 5.11 -43.64
CA GLY A 200 -11.25 6.36 -43.88
C GLY A 200 -11.04 6.88 -45.32
N LYS A 201 -12.03 7.59 -45.86
CA LYS A 201 -11.92 8.24 -47.18
C LYS A 201 -10.87 9.35 -47.12
N GLU A 202 -9.97 9.35 -48.10
CA GLU A 202 -8.89 10.34 -48.27
C GLU A 202 -9.48 11.76 -48.42
N THR A 203 -9.16 12.68 -47.52
CA THR A 203 -9.65 14.08 -47.55
C THR A 203 -8.69 15.03 -48.28
N HIS A 204 -7.40 14.69 -48.43
CA HIS A 204 -6.41 15.56 -49.06
C HIS A 204 -5.37 14.82 -49.91
N ASN A 205 -5.34 15.13 -51.22
CA ASN A 205 -4.26 14.82 -52.16
C ASN A 205 -3.06 15.75 -51.90
N GLU A 206 -2.33 15.57 -50.81
CA GLU A 206 -0.99 16.16 -50.70
C GLU A 206 0.05 15.08 -51.00
N ARG A 207 0.68 15.23 -52.17
CA ARG A 207 1.90 14.49 -52.52
C ARG A 207 2.91 14.64 -51.36
N PRO A 208 3.53 13.55 -50.87
CA PRO A 208 4.43 13.62 -49.73
C PRO A 208 5.65 14.47 -50.07
N LEU A 209 5.80 15.65 -49.44
CA LEU A 209 6.89 16.60 -49.69
C LEU A 209 8.27 16.17 -49.18
N LEU A 210 8.44 14.95 -48.65
CA LEU A 210 9.74 14.44 -48.18
C LEU A 210 10.02 12.97 -48.50
N PHE A 211 9.19 12.32 -49.31
CA PHE A 211 9.49 11.01 -49.88
C PHE A 211 9.35 11.10 -51.40
N THR A 212 10.44 11.45 -52.09
CA THR A 212 10.60 11.12 -53.51
C THR A 212 10.59 9.60 -53.61
N PRO A 213 9.61 8.96 -54.29
CA PRO A 213 9.75 7.56 -54.63
C PRO A 213 10.95 7.47 -55.59
N SER A 214 11.93 6.63 -55.27
CA SER A 214 12.98 6.31 -56.22
C SER A 214 12.32 5.62 -57.42
N MET A 215 12.75 5.96 -58.64
CA MET A 215 12.26 5.36 -59.88
C MET A 215 12.52 3.84 -60.00
N ASP A 216 13.14 3.23 -59.01
CA ASP A 216 13.47 1.79 -58.98
C ASP A 216 12.36 0.90 -58.35
N GLU A 217 11.34 1.48 -57.68
CA GLU A 217 10.27 0.69 -57.04
C GLU A 217 9.36 -0.04 -58.06
N HIS A 218 9.37 0.34 -59.33
CA HIS A 218 8.55 -0.33 -60.35
C HIS A 218 9.09 -1.71 -60.80
N ILE A 219 10.35 -2.04 -60.49
CA ILE A 219 10.97 -3.27 -61.01
C ILE A 219 10.91 -4.44 -60.01
N ARG A 220 10.67 -4.18 -58.71
CA ARG A 220 10.68 -5.22 -57.66
C ARG A 220 9.33 -5.87 -57.33
N GLY A 221 8.24 -5.48 -58.00
CA GLY A 221 6.86 -5.90 -57.69
C GLY A 221 6.47 -7.35 -58.04
N LEU A 222 7.41 -8.28 -58.26
CA LEU A 222 7.10 -9.63 -58.75
C LEU A 222 7.26 -10.76 -57.71
N GLY A 223 7.17 -10.46 -56.42
CA GLY A 223 7.25 -11.44 -55.33
C GLY A 223 6.06 -11.42 -54.37
N GLN A 224 5.11 -12.33 -54.58
CA GLN A 224 4.11 -12.85 -53.62
C GLN A 224 2.95 -11.98 -53.09
N MET A 225 2.87 -10.67 -53.30
CA MET A 225 1.65 -9.89 -53.03
C MET A 225 1.35 -8.84 -54.11
N MET A 226 0.14 -8.90 -54.69
CA MET A 226 -0.44 -7.81 -55.49
C MET A 226 -0.99 -6.75 -54.52
N ASP A 227 -0.12 -5.93 -53.93
CA ASP A 227 -0.55 -4.72 -53.23
C ASP A 227 -1.19 -3.80 -54.30
N GLY A 228 -2.53 -3.77 -54.35
CA GLY A 228 -3.27 -2.82 -55.19
C GLY A 228 -2.94 -1.37 -54.80
N THR A 229 -3.38 -0.39 -55.59
CA THR A 229 -3.10 1.04 -55.34
C THR A 229 -3.63 1.58 -54.00
N ALA A 230 -4.42 0.78 -53.26
CA ALA A 230 -4.98 1.12 -51.95
C ALA A 230 -4.14 0.54 -50.78
N VAL A 231 -4.06 1.28 -49.67
CA VAL A 231 -3.39 0.83 -48.43
C VAL A 231 -4.00 -0.49 -47.94
N ASN A 232 -3.13 -1.42 -47.50
CA ASN A 232 -3.56 -2.65 -46.86
C ASN A 232 -4.06 -2.37 -45.42
N ILE A 233 -5.39 -2.30 -45.27
CA ILE A 233 -6.07 -2.00 -44.00
C ILE A 233 -5.79 -3.09 -42.96
N ASP A 234 -5.67 -4.35 -43.37
CA ASP A 234 -5.43 -5.48 -42.46
C ASP A 234 -4.10 -5.39 -41.70
N VAL A 235 -3.12 -4.68 -42.26
CA VAL A 235 -1.81 -4.45 -41.65
C VAL A 235 -1.77 -3.15 -40.87
N THR A 236 -2.33 -2.08 -41.45
CA THR A 236 -2.13 -0.71 -40.96
C THR A 236 -3.17 -0.25 -39.92
N ALA A 237 -4.39 -0.78 -39.96
CA ALA A 237 -5.46 -0.41 -39.05
C ALA A 237 -5.15 -0.65 -37.56
N PRO A 238 -4.64 -1.81 -37.10
CA PRO A 238 -4.41 -2.04 -35.68
C PRO A 238 -3.36 -1.08 -35.09
N GLY A 239 -2.28 -0.80 -35.84
CA GLY A 239 -1.28 0.19 -35.45
C GLY A 239 -1.85 1.61 -35.39
N ALA A 240 -2.66 2.01 -36.37
CA ALA A 240 -3.28 3.33 -36.38
C ALA A 240 -4.31 3.53 -35.25
N ILE A 241 -5.14 2.52 -34.96
CA ILE A 241 -6.10 2.56 -33.84
C ILE A 241 -5.37 2.74 -32.50
N ILE A 242 -4.29 2.00 -32.28
CA ILE A 242 -3.49 2.11 -31.05
C ILE A 242 -2.80 3.46 -30.95
N ALA A 243 -2.24 3.97 -32.06
CA ALA A 243 -1.63 5.30 -32.08
C ALA A 243 -2.63 6.37 -31.65
N LEU A 244 -3.84 6.37 -32.22
CA LEU A 244 -4.90 7.30 -31.83
C LEU A 244 -5.31 7.13 -30.36
N ALA A 245 -5.45 5.88 -29.88
CA ALA A 245 -5.81 5.60 -28.49
C ALA A 245 -4.81 6.20 -27.50
N LEU A 246 -3.50 6.09 -27.78
CA LEU A 246 -2.43 6.60 -26.93
C LEU A 246 -2.23 8.10 -27.08
N MET A 247 -2.32 8.66 -28.29
CA MET A 247 -2.23 10.10 -28.55
C MET A 247 -3.32 10.87 -27.80
N PHE A 248 -4.56 10.38 -27.82
CA PHE A 248 -5.72 11.01 -27.20
C PHE A 248 -6.10 10.39 -25.84
N LEU A 249 -5.17 9.67 -25.19
CA LEU A 249 -5.40 9.00 -23.93
C LEU A 249 -5.84 9.98 -22.82
N LYS A 250 -7.04 9.75 -22.26
CA LYS A 250 -7.67 10.59 -21.22
C LYS A 250 -7.87 12.06 -21.63
N THR A 251 -8.12 12.33 -22.91
CA THR A 251 -8.44 13.68 -23.41
C THR A 251 -9.94 13.97 -23.45
N GLU A 252 -10.79 12.94 -23.42
CA GLU A 252 -12.26 13.06 -23.53
C GLU A 252 -12.75 13.65 -24.87
N SER A 253 -11.90 13.64 -25.91
CA SER A 253 -12.19 14.20 -27.23
C SER A 253 -13.29 13.43 -27.98
N GLN A 254 -14.49 14.03 -28.07
CA GLN A 254 -15.61 13.46 -28.82
C GLN A 254 -15.37 13.40 -30.34
N ALA A 255 -14.62 14.36 -30.89
CA ALA A 255 -14.37 14.45 -32.32
C ALA A 255 -13.63 13.20 -32.82
N ILE A 256 -12.57 12.77 -32.14
CA ILE A 256 -11.82 11.57 -32.50
C ILE A 256 -12.66 10.30 -32.31
N VAL A 257 -13.40 10.22 -31.20
CA VAL A 257 -14.25 9.07 -30.88
C VAL A 257 -15.39 8.88 -31.88
N SER A 258 -15.96 9.97 -32.41
CA SER A 258 -16.99 9.91 -33.45
C SER A 258 -16.44 9.36 -34.78
N ARG A 259 -15.18 9.64 -35.12
CA ARG A 259 -14.50 9.10 -36.30
C ARG A 259 -14.08 7.63 -36.11
N LEU A 260 -13.80 7.22 -34.87
CA LEU A 260 -13.56 5.81 -34.48
C LEU A 260 -14.89 5.06 -34.22
N SER A 261 -15.86 5.14 -35.13
CA SER A 261 -17.16 4.49 -34.94
C SER A 261 -17.06 2.96 -34.99
N ILE A 262 -17.80 2.30 -34.11
CA ILE A 262 -18.14 0.88 -34.24
C ILE A 262 -19.12 0.76 -35.42
N PRO A 263 -18.95 -0.20 -36.35
CA PRO A 263 -19.87 -0.41 -37.46
C PRO A 263 -21.34 -0.42 -37.00
N GLN A 264 -22.17 0.43 -37.65
CA GLN A 264 -23.59 0.59 -37.31
C GLN A 264 -24.52 -0.08 -38.33
N THR A 265 -23.99 -0.49 -39.48
CA THR A 265 -24.73 -1.18 -40.56
C THR A 265 -24.21 -2.60 -40.73
N SER A 266 -25.06 -3.51 -41.21
CA SER A 266 -24.66 -4.89 -41.53
C SER A 266 -23.62 -4.92 -42.64
N TYR A 267 -23.71 -3.98 -43.59
CA TYR A 267 -22.72 -3.80 -44.66
C TYR A 267 -21.33 -3.48 -44.09
N ASP A 268 -21.21 -2.46 -43.22
CA ASP A 268 -19.91 -2.07 -42.65
C ASP A 268 -19.28 -3.18 -41.79
N LEU A 269 -20.10 -4.03 -41.15
CA LEU A 269 -19.63 -5.18 -40.37
C LEU A 269 -18.93 -6.22 -41.23
N GLN A 270 -19.32 -6.39 -42.49
CA GLN A 270 -18.69 -7.35 -43.41
C GLN A 270 -17.29 -6.91 -43.87
N TYR A 271 -16.97 -5.61 -43.80
CA TYR A 271 -15.67 -5.06 -44.23
C TYR A 271 -14.65 -4.89 -43.11
N VAL A 272 -15.06 -5.03 -41.84
CA VAL A 272 -14.17 -4.81 -40.69
C VAL A 272 -13.98 -6.12 -39.93
N ARG A 273 -12.72 -6.55 -39.81
CA ARG A 273 -12.40 -7.74 -39.01
C ARG A 273 -12.81 -7.57 -37.54
N PRO A 274 -13.34 -8.62 -36.88
CA PRO A 274 -13.84 -8.54 -35.50
C PRO A 274 -12.79 -8.12 -34.46
N ASP A 275 -11.52 -8.49 -34.65
CA ASP A 275 -10.41 -8.09 -33.78
C ASP A 275 -10.13 -6.57 -33.85
N PHE A 276 -10.33 -5.95 -35.01
CA PHE A 276 -10.25 -4.49 -35.12
C PHE A 276 -11.42 -3.80 -34.42
N ILE A 277 -12.61 -4.43 -34.39
CA ILE A 277 -13.74 -3.92 -33.61
C ILE A 277 -13.37 -3.90 -32.11
N MET A 278 -12.74 -4.96 -31.60
CA MET A 278 -12.25 -4.99 -30.23
C MET A 278 -11.27 -3.84 -29.95
N LEU A 279 -10.29 -3.62 -30.82
CA LEU A 279 -9.32 -2.53 -30.69
C LEU A 279 -9.98 -1.15 -30.76
N ARG A 280 -10.99 -0.96 -31.62
CA ARG A 280 -11.77 0.29 -31.67
C ARG A 280 -12.51 0.55 -30.36
N VAL A 281 -13.12 -0.48 -29.76
CA VAL A 281 -13.79 -0.35 -28.46
C VAL A 281 -12.79 0.05 -27.37
N ILE A 282 -11.64 -0.63 -27.30
CA ILE A 282 -10.57 -0.30 -26.35
C ILE A 282 -10.11 1.15 -26.56
N ALA A 283 -9.82 1.56 -27.80
CA ALA A 283 -9.37 2.90 -28.13
C ALA A 283 -10.37 3.98 -27.70
N ARG A 284 -11.66 3.81 -28.04
CA ARG A 284 -12.72 4.75 -27.66
C ARG A 284 -12.82 4.91 -26.14
N ASN A 285 -12.74 3.82 -25.39
CA ASN A 285 -12.83 3.84 -23.93
C ASN A 285 -11.58 4.42 -23.26
N LEU A 286 -10.40 4.25 -23.85
CA LEU A 286 -9.16 4.89 -23.36
C LEU A 286 -9.16 6.40 -23.58
N ILE A 287 -9.78 6.88 -24.68
CA ILE A 287 -9.98 8.31 -24.92
C ILE A 287 -11.04 8.86 -23.96
N MET A 288 -12.17 8.15 -23.83
CA MET A 288 -13.31 8.46 -22.96
C MET A 288 -13.17 7.86 -21.55
N TRP A 289 -12.05 8.14 -20.90
CA TRP A 289 -11.62 7.48 -19.66
C TRP A 289 -12.55 7.70 -18.46
N SER A 290 -13.13 8.89 -18.33
CA SER A 290 -14.03 9.27 -17.24
C SER A 290 -15.35 8.50 -17.27
N ARG A 291 -15.82 8.10 -18.46
CA ARG A 291 -17.12 7.46 -18.66
C ARG A 291 -17.13 5.96 -18.38
N VAL A 292 -15.97 5.36 -18.12
CA VAL A 292 -15.84 3.91 -17.88
C VAL A 292 -16.24 3.59 -16.44
N HIS A 293 -17.36 2.89 -16.24
CA HIS A 293 -17.83 2.46 -14.92
C HIS A 293 -18.21 0.96 -14.88
N PRO A 294 -18.04 0.29 -13.73
CA PRO A 294 -18.26 -1.15 -13.61
C PRO A 294 -19.75 -1.46 -13.43
N SER A 295 -20.53 -1.42 -14.52
CA SER A 295 -21.91 -1.91 -14.54
C SER A 295 -22.24 -2.68 -15.82
N LYS A 296 -23.23 -3.57 -15.75
CA LYS A 296 -23.76 -4.32 -16.91
C LYS A 296 -24.33 -3.36 -17.95
N ASP A 297 -25.13 -2.40 -17.50
CA ASP A 297 -25.73 -1.36 -18.35
C ASP A 297 -24.67 -0.59 -19.16
N TRP A 298 -23.49 -0.35 -18.57
CA TRP A 298 -22.39 0.30 -19.28
C TRP A 298 -21.84 -0.55 -20.41
N ILE A 299 -21.55 -1.83 -20.15
CA ILE A 299 -21.05 -2.76 -21.18
C ILE A 299 -22.10 -2.89 -22.30
N GLU A 300 -23.38 -3.00 -21.92
CA GLU A 300 -24.47 -3.04 -22.89
C GLU A 300 -24.57 -1.76 -23.72
N SER A 301 -24.31 -0.59 -23.13
CA SER A 301 -24.34 0.69 -23.86
C SER A 301 -23.29 0.79 -24.98
N GLN A 302 -22.22 0.00 -24.92
CA GLN A 302 -21.17 -0.04 -25.94
C GLN A 302 -21.61 -0.79 -27.20
N ILE A 303 -22.64 -1.63 -27.12
CA ILE A 303 -23.07 -2.52 -28.20
C ILE A 303 -24.06 -1.77 -29.11
N PRO A 304 -23.76 -1.62 -30.41
CA PRO A 304 -24.68 -1.05 -31.39
C PRO A 304 -26.04 -1.75 -31.42
N GLY A 305 -27.11 -0.97 -31.68
CA GLY A 305 -28.48 -1.49 -31.73
C GLY A 305 -28.67 -2.65 -32.71
N ILE A 306 -28.02 -2.59 -33.88
CA ILE A 306 -28.09 -3.63 -34.91
C ILE A 306 -27.51 -4.98 -34.44
N ILE A 307 -26.44 -4.95 -33.65
CA ILE A 307 -25.81 -6.16 -33.11
C ILE A 307 -26.68 -6.70 -31.97
N LYS A 308 -27.25 -5.83 -31.14
CA LYS A 308 -28.19 -6.25 -30.09
C LYS A 308 -29.43 -6.94 -30.67
N SER A 309 -30.01 -6.40 -31.74
CA SER A 309 -31.16 -7.02 -32.40
C SER A 309 -30.77 -8.33 -33.10
N GLY A 310 -29.62 -8.37 -33.77
CA GLY A 310 -29.13 -9.59 -34.43
C GLY A 310 -28.88 -10.74 -33.45
N VAL A 311 -28.33 -10.44 -32.27
CA VAL A 311 -28.07 -11.47 -31.25
C VAL A 311 -29.35 -11.90 -30.51
N LYS A 312 -30.29 -10.99 -30.25
CA LYS A 312 -31.59 -11.33 -29.65
C LYS A 312 -32.48 -12.16 -30.58
N GLY A 313 -32.42 -11.90 -31.88
CA GLY A 313 -33.18 -12.65 -32.90
C GLY A 313 -32.79 -14.14 -32.99
N LEU A 314 -31.63 -14.54 -32.45
CA LEU A 314 -31.18 -15.93 -32.40
C LEU A 314 -31.96 -16.78 -31.40
N GLU A 315 -32.62 -16.17 -30.41
CA GLU A 315 -33.43 -16.87 -29.41
C GLU A 315 -34.84 -17.20 -29.92
N ASP A 316 -35.36 -16.42 -30.89
CA ASP A 316 -36.77 -16.43 -31.28
C ASP A 316 -37.07 -17.13 -32.64
N ASP A 317 -36.13 -17.26 -33.58
CA ASP A 317 -36.40 -17.84 -34.93
C ASP A 317 -35.27 -18.75 -35.47
N ILE A 318 -35.48 -20.09 -35.39
CA ILE A 318 -34.52 -21.12 -35.87
C ILE A 318 -34.58 -21.32 -37.40
N SER A 319 -35.48 -20.67 -38.14
CA SER A 319 -35.86 -21.14 -39.49
C SER A 319 -35.59 -20.23 -40.69
N ASN A 320 -35.06 -19.00 -40.56
CA ASN A 320 -34.95 -18.08 -41.72
C ASN A 320 -33.79 -17.06 -41.75
N TYR A 321 -32.76 -17.16 -40.89
CA TYR A 321 -31.58 -16.29 -40.99
C TYR A 321 -30.44 -16.95 -41.78
N ASP A 322 -29.78 -16.17 -42.64
CA ASP A 322 -28.52 -16.59 -43.28
C ASP A 322 -27.47 -16.85 -42.19
N GLU A 323 -27.00 -18.10 -42.05
CA GLU A 323 -26.04 -18.52 -41.02
C GLU A 323 -24.81 -17.60 -40.97
N THR A 324 -24.32 -17.16 -42.13
CA THR A 324 -23.17 -16.24 -42.27
C THR A 324 -23.41 -14.84 -41.68
N GLU A 325 -24.64 -14.34 -41.69
CA GLU A 325 -24.97 -13.03 -41.11
C GLU A 325 -25.02 -13.14 -39.58
N ALA A 326 -25.60 -14.23 -39.06
CA ALA A 326 -25.59 -14.56 -37.64
C ALA A 326 -24.16 -14.70 -37.09
N GLU A 327 -23.27 -15.42 -37.78
CA GLU A 327 -21.85 -15.53 -37.40
C GLU A 327 -21.18 -14.16 -37.25
N THR A 328 -21.41 -13.24 -38.19
CA THR A 328 -20.82 -11.90 -38.18
C THR A 328 -21.30 -11.08 -36.97
N PHE A 329 -22.61 -11.12 -36.67
CA PHE A 329 -23.16 -10.43 -35.50
C PHE A 329 -22.63 -10.98 -34.18
N VAL A 330 -22.54 -12.31 -34.05
CA VAL A 330 -22.08 -12.97 -32.82
C VAL A 330 -20.58 -12.74 -32.60
N GLN A 331 -19.77 -12.81 -33.65
CA GLN A 331 -18.34 -12.48 -33.58
C GLN A 331 -18.11 -11.03 -33.18
N ALA A 332 -18.87 -10.09 -33.78
CA ALA A 332 -18.79 -8.67 -33.40
C ALA A 332 -19.21 -8.45 -31.95
N TYR A 333 -20.30 -9.08 -31.49
CA TYR A 333 -20.75 -9.03 -30.10
C TYR A 333 -19.68 -9.50 -29.12
N ALA A 334 -19.10 -10.68 -29.34
CA ALA A 334 -18.07 -11.25 -28.46
C ALA A 334 -16.85 -10.33 -28.35
N ASN A 335 -16.39 -9.78 -29.48
CA ASN A 335 -15.24 -8.88 -29.53
C ASN A 335 -15.52 -7.51 -28.89
N ILE A 336 -16.73 -6.97 -29.02
CA ILE A 336 -17.13 -5.72 -28.36
C ILE A 336 -17.15 -5.89 -26.84
N VAL A 337 -17.79 -6.98 -26.36
CA VAL A 337 -17.87 -7.28 -24.92
C VAL A 337 -16.46 -7.50 -24.35
N ALA A 338 -15.61 -8.29 -25.02
CA ALA A 338 -14.23 -8.50 -24.59
C ALA A 338 -13.43 -7.18 -24.54
N GLY A 339 -13.58 -6.30 -25.55
CA GLY A 339 -12.94 -4.98 -25.58
C GLY A 339 -13.40 -4.06 -24.45
N ALA A 340 -14.69 -4.08 -24.10
CA ALA A 340 -15.23 -3.35 -22.96
C ALA A 340 -14.67 -3.88 -21.62
N CYS A 341 -14.57 -5.20 -21.45
CA CYS A 341 -13.96 -5.83 -20.29
C CYS A 341 -12.47 -5.49 -20.12
N ILE A 342 -11.70 -5.46 -21.22
CA ILE A 342 -10.29 -5.02 -21.21
C ILE A 342 -10.19 -3.55 -20.78
N SER A 343 -11.09 -2.71 -21.28
CA SER A 343 -11.14 -1.29 -20.90
C SER A 343 -11.43 -1.11 -19.40
N LEU A 344 -12.33 -1.91 -18.82
CA LEU A 344 -12.56 -1.95 -17.37
C LEU A 344 -11.32 -2.40 -16.61
N GLY A 345 -10.63 -3.44 -17.09
CA GLY A 345 -9.37 -3.91 -16.51
C GLY A 345 -8.31 -2.81 -16.44
N LEU A 346 -8.13 -2.06 -17.54
CA LEU A 346 -7.19 -0.93 -17.60
C LEU A 346 -7.65 0.22 -16.68
N ARG A 347 -8.95 0.54 -16.63
CA ARG A 347 -9.52 1.64 -15.82
C ARG A 347 -9.37 1.42 -14.31
N PHE A 348 -9.51 0.18 -13.87
CA PHE A 348 -9.48 -0.24 -12.48
C PHE A 348 -8.21 -1.05 -12.13
N ALA A 349 -7.14 -0.89 -12.91
CA ALA A 349 -5.89 -1.59 -12.68
C ALA A 349 -5.35 -1.35 -11.27
N GLY A 350 -5.14 -2.42 -10.51
CA GLY A 350 -4.60 -2.36 -9.14
C GLY A 350 -5.44 -1.60 -8.12
N THR A 351 -6.74 -1.39 -8.35
CA THR A 351 -7.63 -0.72 -7.38
C THR A 351 -8.28 -1.68 -6.39
N LYS A 352 -8.35 -2.98 -6.72
CA LYS A 352 -9.11 -4.00 -5.96
C LYS A 352 -10.60 -3.64 -5.79
N ASP A 353 -11.19 -2.99 -6.79
CA ASP A 353 -12.60 -2.63 -6.77
C ASP A 353 -13.49 -3.87 -6.84
N GLY A 354 -14.40 -4.03 -5.87
CA GLY A 354 -15.27 -5.21 -5.76
C GLY A 354 -16.28 -5.31 -6.91
N ASN A 355 -16.86 -4.18 -7.33
CA ASN A 355 -17.88 -4.16 -8.39
C ASN A 355 -17.27 -4.54 -9.74
N ALA A 356 -16.10 -3.98 -10.07
CA ALA A 356 -15.36 -4.34 -11.29
C ALA A 356 -14.94 -5.82 -11.28
N GLN A 357 -14.50 -6.32 -10.12
CA GLN A 357 -14.12 -7.73 -9.95
C GLN A 357 -15.30 -8.67 -10.17
N GLU A 358 -16.46 -8.39 -9.56
CA GLU A 358 -17.65 -9.22 -9.67
C GLU A 358 -18.17 -9.24 -11.11
N LEU A 359 -18.30 -8.06 -11.75
CA LEU A 359 -18.74 -7.95 -13.13
C LEU A 359 -17.84 -8.73 -14.10
N LEU A 360 -16.52 -8.52 -14.04
CA LEU A 360 -15.58 -9.25 -14.90
C LEU A 360 -15.59 -10.76 -14.63
N TYR A 361 -15.81 -11.18 -13.38
CA TYR A 361 -15.96 -12.58 -13.03
C TYR A 361 -17.23 -13.19 -13.62
N GLU A 362 -18.36 -12.49 -13.57
CA GLU A 362 -19.62 -12.92 -14.20
C GLU A 362 -19.45 -13.12 -15.71
N TYR A 363 -18.83 -12.16 -16.42
CA TYR A 363 -18.55 -12.31 -17.85
C TYR A 363 -17.56 -13.45 -18.13
N ALA A 364 -16.53 -13.64 -17.31
CA ALA A 364 -15.62 -14.77 -17.46
C ALA A 364 -16.34 -16.12 -17.30
N VAL A 365 -17.24 -16.24 -16.31
CA VAL A 365 -18.07 -17.44 -16.13
C VAL A 365 -19.06 -17.63 -17.28
N TYR A 366 -19.63 -16.54 -17.81
CA TYR A 366 -20.51 -16.58 -18.96
C TYR A 366 -19.81 -17.16 -20.21
N PHE A 367 -18.68 -16.58 -20.63
CA PHE A 367 -17.90 -17.12 -21.77
C PHE A 367 -17.40 -18.55 -21.51
N LEU A 368 -17.08 -18.89 -20.26
CA LEU A 368 -16.72 -20.26 -19.90
C LEU A 368 -17.89 -21.23 -20.11
N ASN A 369 -19.09 -20.88 -19.68
CA ASN A 369 -20.29 -21.70 -19.81
C ASN A 369 -20.69 -21.93 -21.28
N GLU A 370 -20.48 -20.95 -22.16
CA GLU A 370 -20.71 -21.08 -23.61
C GLU A 370 -19.75 -22.07 -24.29
N ILE A 371 -18.50 -22.15 -23.81
CA ILE A 371 -17.51 -23.13 -24.32
C ILE A 371 -17.81 -24.52 -23.76
N LYS A 372 -18.09 -24.61 -22.46
CA LYS A 372 -18.43 -25.85 -21.77
C LYS A 372 -19.30 -25.52 -20.55
N PRO A 373 -20.50 -26.08 -20.42
CA PRO A 373 -21.37 -25.79 -19.28
C PRO A 373 -20.76 -26.39 -18.01
N VAL A 374 -20.18 -25.54 -17.16
CA VAL A 374 -19.54 -25.94 -15.88
C VAL A 374 -20.42 -25.59 -14.68
N SER A 375 -21.21 -24.51 -14.78
CA SER A 375 -22.08 -24.04 -13.71
C SER A 375 -23.53 -23.95 -14.19
N ALA A 376 -24.48 -24.43 -13.38
CA ALA A 376 -25.93 -24.27 -13.61
C ALA A 376 -26.42 -22.82 -13.48
N MET A 377 -25.54 -21.91 -13.03
CA MET A 377 -25.81 -20.48 -12.93
C MET A 377 -25.64 -19.83 -14.32
N GLY A 378 -26.60 -20.10 -15.21
CA GLY A 378 -26.77 -19.29 -16.41
C GLY A 378 -27.29 -17.93 -15.96
N GLY A 379 -26.46 -16.89 -16.04
CA GLY A 379 -26.89 -15.53 -15.69
C GLY A 379 -28.15 -15.17 -16.47
N PHE A 380 -29.23 -14.82 -15.76
CA PHE A 380 -30.42 -14.25 -16.38
C PHE A 380 -30.00 -12.98 -17.12
N GLY A 381 -30.20 -12.92 -18.44
CA GLY A 381 -29.95 -11.74 -19.28
C GLY A 381 -28.80 -11.83 -20.28
N PHE A 382 -28.03 -12.93 -20.33
CA PHE A 382 -27.02 -13.13 -21.39
C PHE A 382 -27.55 -13.98 -22.56
N PRO A 383 -27.20 -13.64 -23.82
CA PRO A 383 -27.52 -14.47 -24.98
C PRO A 383 -26.92 -15.87 -24.88
N LYS A 384 -27.66 -16.91 -25.26
CA LYS A 384 -27.17 -18.30 -25.22
C LYS A 384 -26.84 -18.83 -26.62
N GLY A 385 -25.91 -19.78 -26.70
CA GLY A 385 -25.62 -20.49 -27.95
C GLY A 385 -24.63 -19.79 -28.87
N LEU A 386 -23.76 -18.93 -28.33
CA LEU A 386 -22.70 -18.26 -29.08
C LEU A 386 -21.75 -19.27 -29.74
N SER A 387 -21.55 -20.42 -29.11
CA SER A 387 -20.66 -21.49 -29.60
C SER A 387 -21.13 -22.19 -30.87
N HIS A 388 -22.39 -21.98 -31.29
CA HIS A 388 -22.90 -22.45 -32.58
C HIS A 388 -22.43 -21.59 -33.76
N TYR A 389 -22.11 -20.32 -33.52
CA TYR A 389 -21.81 -19.32 -34.56
C TYR A 389 -20.39 -18.75 -34.48
N VAL A 390 -19.62 -19.10 -33.45
CA VAL A 390 -18.25 -18.62 -33.26
C VAL A 390 -17.32 -19.80 -33.01
N ASP A 391 -16.13 -19.73 -33.60
CA ASP A 391 -15.10 -20.71 -33.37
C ASP A 391 -14.69 -20.73 -31.90
N ARG A 392 -14.41 -21.93 -31.40
CA ARG A 392 -13.94 -22.13 -30.02
C ARG A 392 -12.69 -21.30 -29.73
N GLY A 393 -11.83 -21.06 -30.71
CA GLY A 393 -10.59 -20.28 -30.56
C GLY A 393 -10.86 -18.82 -30.15
N THR A 394 -11.76 -18.14 -30.86
CA THR A 394 -12.14 -16.75 -30.55
C THR A 394 -12.81 -16.63 -29.19
N LEU A 395 -13.72 -17.55 -28.83
CA LEU A 395 -14.34 -17.56 -27.50
C LEU A 395 -13.30 -17.78 -26.38
N GLU A 396 -12.34 -18.68 -26.59
CA GLU A 396 -11.23 -18.91 -25.66
C GLU A 396 -10.34 -17.67 -25.52
N ILE A 397 -10.02 -16.97 -26.61
CA ILE A 397 -9.24 -15.71 -26.55
C ILE A 397 -10.01 -14.65 -25.75
N CYS A 398 -11.30 -14.46 -26.03
CA CYS A 398 -12.13 -13.50 -25.30
C CYS A 398 -12.19 -13.81 -23.80
N LEU A 399 -12.45 -15.08 -23.44
CA LEU A 399 -12.42 -15.55 -22.06
C LEU A 399 -11.09 -15.20 -21.37
N HIS A 400 -9.96 -15.54 -21.99
CA HIS A 400 -8.65 -15.34 -21.37
C HIS A 400 -8.25 -13.88 -21.27
N LEU A 401 -8.67 -13.02 -22.20
CA LEU A 401 -8.47 -11.57 -22.09
C LEU A 401 -9.33 -10.94 -20.98
N ILE A 402 -10.58 -11.40 -20.80
CA ILE A 402 -11.43 -10.99 -19.67
C ILE A 402 -10.80 -11.42 -18.34
N VAL A 403 -10.30 -12.65 -18.25
CA VAL A 403 -9.62 -13.17 -17.07
C VAL A 403 -8.30 -12.42 -16.79
N LEU A 404 -7.55 -12.06 -17.84
CA LEU A 404 -6.36 -11.21 -17.70
C LEU A 404 -6.74 -9.85 -17.11
N SER A 405 -7.82 -9.26 -17.60
CA SER A 405 -8.35 -7.97 -17.13
C SER A 405 -8.81 -8.04 -15.68
N LEU A 406 -9.48 -9.12 -15.28
CA LEU A 406 -9.85 -9.41 -13.88
C LEU A 406 -8.61 -9.47 -12.98
N SER A 407 -7.54 -10.13 -13.42
CA SER A 407 -6.28 -10.19 -12.68
C SER A 407 -5.55 -8.85 -12.61
N VAL A 408 -5.70 -7.97 -13.60
CA VAL A 408 -5.15 -6.61 -13.58
C VAL A 408 -5.87 -5.74 -12.54
N VAL A 409 -7.20 -5.87 -12.39
CA VAL A 409 -7.96 -5.18 -11.33
C VAL A 409 -7.51 -5.64 -9.95
N MET A 410 -7.35 -6.96 -9.78
CA MET A 410 -6.97 -7.60 -8.52
C MET A 410 -5.44 -7.74 -8.33
N ALA A 411 -4.63 -6.98 -9.08
CA ALA A 411 -3.18 -7.15 -9.11
C ALA A 411 -2.53 -6.98 -7.73
N GLY A 412 -1.69 -7.95 -7.35
CA GLY A 412 -1.00 -8.02 -6.05
C GLY A 412 -1.86 -8.45 -4.86
N SER A 413 -3.19 -8.59 -5.01
CA SER A 413 -4.08 -8.89 -3.87
C SER A 413 -4.07 -10.35 -3.41
N GLY A 414 -3.71 -11.31 -4.28
CA GLY A 414 -3.87 -12.73 -3.98
C GLY A 414 -5.33 -13.19 -3.87
N HIS A 415 -6.30 -12.48 -4.47
CA HIS A 415 -7.74 -12.79 -4.34
C HIS A 415 -8.10 -14.25 -4.63
N LEU A 416 -8.69 -14.93 -3.64
CA LEU A 416 -8.88 -16.38 -3.65
C LEU A 416 -9.84 -16.88 -4.72
N GLN A 417 -10.97 -16.19 -4.95
CA GLN A 417 -11.96 -16.60 -5.95
C GLN A 417 -11.39 -16.53 -7.37
N THR A 418 -10.68 -15.44 -7.68
CA THR A 418 -9.96 -15.27 -8.96
C THR A 418 -8.88 -16.34 -9.12
N PHE A 419 -8.13 -16.65 -8.06
CA PHE A 419 -7.12 -17.70 -8.11
C PHE A 419 -7.72 -19.09 -8.38
N ARG A 420 -8.87 -19.42 -7.78
CA ARG A 420 -9.58 -20.69 -8.04
C ARG A 420 -9.98 -20.82 -9.51
N LEU A 421 -10.51 -19.74 -10.11
CA LEU A 421 -10.83 -19.70 -11.54
C LEU A 421 -9.58 -19.92 -12.41
N LEU A 422 -8.48 -19.23 -12.12
CA LEU A 422 -7.21 -19.38 -12.85
C LEU A 422 -6.65 -20.82 -12.75
N ARG A 423 -6.69 -21.42 -11.56
CA ARG A 423 -6.27 -22.81 -11.34
C ARG A 423 -7.12 -23.78 -12.16
N PHE A 424 -8.43 -23.55 -12.20
CA PHE A 424 -9.35 -24.34 -13.02
C PHE A 424 -8.98 -24.25 -14.51
N LEU A 425 -8.85 -23.03 -15.06
CA LEU A 425 -8.50 -22.80 -16.48
C LEU A 425 -7.15 -23.42 -16.85
N ARG A 426 -6.15 -23.32 -15.96
CA ARG A 426 -4.84 -23.96 -16.16
C ARG A 426 -4.95 -25.48 -16.29
N SER A 427 -5.75 -26.11 -15.43
CA SER A 427 -5.94 -27.58 -15.43
C SER A 427 -6.77 -28.05 -16.63
N ARG A 428 -7.79 -27.30 -17.04
CA ARG A 428 -8.67 -27.62 -18.17
C ARG A 428 -7.86 -27.78 -19.46
N ASN A 429 -6.96 -26.82 -19.72
CA ASN A 429 -6.19 -26.81 -20.96
C ASN A 429 -5.26 -28.02 -21.09
N SER A 430 -4.82 -28.63 -19.98
CA SER A 430 -4.00 -29.85 -20.03
C SER A 430 -4.78 -31.13 -20.37
N VAL A 431 -6.11 -31.15 -20.15
CA VAL A 431 -6.95 -32.34 -20.35
C VAL A 431 -7.55 -32.39 -21.75
N ASP A 432 -7.91 -31.24 -22.32
CA ASP A 432 -8.63 -31.14 -23.60
C ASP A 432 -7.72 -31.26 -24.84
N GLY A 433 -6.39 -31.40 -24.69
CA GLY A 433 -5.43 -31.56 -25.81
C GLY A 433 -5.23 -30.33 -26.72
N ASN A 434 -6.13 -29.35 -26.67
CA ASN A 434 -6.13 -28.14 -27.50
C ASN A 434 -5.47 -26.93 -26.81
N ALA A 435 -4.35 -27.13 -26.11
CA ALA A 435 -3.69 -26.04 -25.41
C ALA A 435 -2.85 -25.18 -26.36
N ASN A 436 -3.43 -24.07 -26.82
CA ASN A 436 -2.67 -23.01 -27.49
C ASN A 436 -1.66 -22.39 -26.51
N TYR A 437 -0.41 -22.20 -26.96
CA TYR A 437 0.67 -21.57 -26.19
C TYR A 437 0.26 -20.21 -25.62
N GLY A 438 -0.37 -19.35 -26.43
CA GLY A 438 -0.79 -18.01 -26.00
C GLY A 438 -1.85 -18.02 -24.91
N ILE A 439 -2.74 -19.01 -24.92
CA ILE A 439 -3.74 -19.19 -23.87
C ILE A 439 -3.06 -19.54 -22.54
N GLN A 440 -2.12 -20.50 -22.56
CA GLN A 440 -1.35 -20.85 -21.36
C GLN A 440 -0.50 -19.68 -20.85
N MET A 441 0.08 -18.90 -21.75
CA MET A 441 0.78 -17.65 -21.43
C MET A 441 -0.15 -16.69 -20.70
N ALA A 442 -1.36 -16.43 -21.22
CA ALA A 442 -2.33 -15.53 -20.61
C ALA A 442 -2.74 -15.96 -19.20
N VAL A 443 -3.03 -17.25 -18.97
CA VAL A 443 -3.35 -17.77 -17.62
C VAL A 443 -2.16 -17.62 -16.66
N SER A 444 -0.95 -17.88 -17.15
CA SER A 444 0.26 -17.78 -16.34
C SER A 444 0.58 -16.32 -15.97
N LEU A 445 0.38 -15.41 -16.92
CA LEU A 445 0.53 -13.97 -16.76
C LEU A 445 -0.53 -13.42 -15.78
N ALA A 446 -1.80 -13.82 -15.95
CA ALA A 446 -2.90 -13.48 -15.03
C ALA A 446 -2.64 -13.98 -13.59
N THR A 447 -2.07 -15.18 -13.45
CA THR A 447 -1.63 -15.72 -12.15
C THR A 447 -0.49 -14.88 -11.56
N GLY A 448 0.50 -14.51 -12.39
CA GLY A 448 1.60 -13.65 -11.97
C GLY A 448 1.14 -12.27 -11.53
N PHE A 449 0.17 -11.67 -12.22
CA PHE A 449 -0.42 -10.38 -11.86
C PHE A 449 -1.14 -10.42 -10.52
N LEU A 450 -1.86 -11.51 -10.22
CA LEU A 450 -2.54 -11.67 -8.94
C LEU A 450 -1.57 -11.66 -7.75
N PHE A 451 -0.36 -12.20 -7.92
CA PHE A 451 0.71 -12.26 -6.93
C PHE A 451 1.92 -11.39 -7.32
N LEU A 452 1.66 -10.23 -7.93
CA LEU A 452 2.69 -9.36 -8.46
C LEU A 452 3.67 -8.93 -7.35
N GLY A 453 4.97 -9.13 -7.59
CA GLY A 453 6.01 -8.88 -6.59
C GLY A 453 5.82 -9.65 -5.27
N GLY A 454 5.15 -10.81 -5.29
CA GLY A 454 4.80 -11.55 -4.08
C GLY A 454 3.70 -10.88 -3.23
N GLY A 455 2.92 -9.97 -3.82
CA GLY A 455 1.95 -9.13 -3.12
C GLY A 455 2.50 -7.76 -2.69
N MET A 456 3.77 -7.47 -2.98
CA MET A 456 4.41 -6.20 -2.64
C MET A 456 4.15 -5.09 -3.67
N GLN A 457 3.78 -5.48 -4.89
CA GLN A 457 3.61 -4.59 -6.03
C GLN A 457 2.21 -4.73 -6.64
N THR A 458 1.79 -3.68 -7.33
CA THR A 458 0.51 -3.61 -8.04
C THR A 458 0.64 -2.62 -9.20
N PHE A 459 -0.36 -2.51 -10.06
CA PHE A 459 -0.30 -1.62 -11.22
C PHE A 459 -0.71 -0.19 -10.91
N SER A 460 -0.11 0.79 -11.57
CA SER A 460 -0.63 2.16 -11.56
C SER A 460 -1.38 2.51 -12.83
N ARG A 461 -2.21 3.56 -12.74
CA ARG A 461 -3.04 4.07 -13.84
C ARG A 461 -2.50 5.38 -14.42
N SER A 462 -1.20 5.66 -14.31
CA SER A 462 -0.57 6.78 -15.02
C SER A 462 -0.75 6.61 -16.54
N LYS A 463 -0.73 7.69 -17.33
CA LYS A 463 -0.83 7.59 -18.82
C LYS A 463 0.21 6.61 -19.37
N SER A 464 1.43 6.70 -18.84
CA SER A 464 2.57 5.83 -19.10
C SER A 464 2.29 4.36 -18.75
N SER A 465 1.72 4.11 -17.57
CA SER A 465 1.45 2.76 -17.07
C SER A 465 0.34 2.09 -17.87
N ILE A 466 -0.71 2.84 -18.24
CA ILE A 466 -1.78 2.35 -19.10
C ILE A 466 -1.26 2.00 -20.49
N ALA A 467 -0.36 2.80 -21.06
CA ALA A 467 0.30 2.46 -22.33
C ALA A 467 1.09 1.14 -22.21
N ALA A 468 1.90 0.99 -21.15
CA ALA A 468 2.66 -0.23 -20.87
C ALA A 468 1.76 -1.48 -20.66
N LEU A 469 0.63 -1.32 -19.96
CA LEU A 469 -0.36 -2.39 -19.83
C LEU A 469 -1.01 -2.72 -21.16
N LEU A 470 -1.34 -1.74 -22.00
CA LEU A 470 -1.91 -1.99 -23.32
C LEU A 470 -1.00 -2.87 -24.19
N PHE A 471 0.32 -2.66 -24.15
CA PHE A 471 1.28 -3.58 -24.78
C PHE A 471 1.10 -5.02 -24.25
N THR A 472 1.12 -5.20 -22.93
CA THR A 472 1.02 -6.54 -22.33
C THR A 472 -0.33 -7.19 -22.51
N LEU A 473 -1.42 -6.43 -22.63
CA LEU A 473 -2.79 -6.91 -22.81
C LEU A 473 -3.24 -6.95 -24.28
N TYR A 474 -2.33 -6.71 -25.25
CA TYR A 474 -2.69 -6.70 -26.66
C TYR A 474 -3.50 -7.96 -27.05
N PRO A 475 -4.71 -7.83 -27.63
CA PRO A 475 -5.67 -8.93 -27.77
C PRO A 475 -5.20 -10.16 -28.55
N ARG A 476 -4.24 -10.03 -29.46
CA ARG A 476 -3.73 -11.15 -30.26
C ARG A 476 -2.68 -11.95 -29.49
N LEU A 477 -3.05 -13.15 -29.04
CA LEU A 477 -2.17 -14.09 -28.35
C LEU A 477 -1.41 -14.98 -29.36
N PRO A 478 -0.15 -15.37 -29.08
CA PRO A 478 0.64 -16.20 -29.99
C PRO A 478 0.07 -17.62 -30.08
N THR A 479 0.02 -18.18 -31.28
CA THR A 479 -0.49 -19.55 -31.52
C THR A 479 0.55 -20.63 -31.18
N LEU A 480 1.81 -20.34 -31.48
CA LEU A 480 2.97 -21.20 -31.27
C LEU A 480 4.02 -20.48 -30.42
N PRO A 481 4.96 -21.22 -29.79
CA PRO A 481 6.03 -20.61 -28.99
C PRO A 481 6.86 -19.55 -29.72
N ASN A 482 7.03 -19.65 -31.04
CA ASN A 482 7.81 -18.71 -31.84
C ASN A 482 6.96 -17.74 -32.68
N ASP A 483 5.65 -17.72 -32.45
CA ASP A 483 4.75 -16.83 -33.18
C ASP A 483 4.91 -15.38 -32.69
N ASN A 484 5.46 -14.52 -33.54
CA ASN A 484 5.61 -13.08 -33.31
C ASN A 484 4.88 -12.25 -34.39
N ARG A 485 3.98 -12.89 -35.14
CA ARG A 485 3.39 -12.33 -36.36
C ARG A 485 2.68 -10.98 -36.16
N CYS A 486 1.83 -10.93 -35.13
CA CYS A 486 0.96 -9.78 -34.84
C CYS A 486 1.49 -8.91 -33.69
N HIS A 487 2.37 -9.47 -32.86
CA HIS A 487 2.85 -8.84 -31.64
C HIS A 487 4.13 -9.54 -31.16
N LEU A 488 5.20 -8.77 -30.95
CA LEU A 488 6.45 -9.30 -30.43
C LEU A 488 6.28 -9.77 -28.98
N GLN A 489 6.61 -11.03 -28.69
CA GLN A 489 6.40 -11.61 -27.37
C GLN A 489 7.20 -10.91 -26.25
N ALA A 490 8.34 -10.28 -26.57
CA ALA A 490 9.10 -9.48 -25.59
C ALA A 490 8.28 -8.34 -24.98
N PHE A 491 7.33 -7.76 -25.72
CA PHE A 491 6.48 -6.67 -25.25
C PHE A 491 5.55 -7.10 -24.12
N ARG A 492 5.28 -8.40 -23.98
CA ARG A 492 4.48 -8.92 -22.86
C ARG A 492 5.11 -8.61 -21.51
N HIS A 493 6.43 -8.38 -21.41
CA HIS A 493 7.12 -8.00 -20.17
C HIS A 493 7.09 -6.49 -19.86
N LEU A 494 6.52 -5.66 -20.74
CA LEU A 494 6.47 -4.21 -20.51
C LEU A 494 5.53 -3.82 -19.35
N TYR A 495 4.67 -4.73 -18.85
CA TYR A 495 3.89 -4.51 -17.62
C TYR A 495 4.75 -4.07 -16.43
N VAL A 496 6.03 -4.43 -16.40
CA VAL A 496 6.97 -4.02 -15.35
C VAL A 496 7.08 -2.50 -15.27
N LEU A 497 6.95 -1.79 -16.39
CA LEU A 497 6.95 -0.32 -16.41
C LEU A 497 5.69 0.30 -15.78
N ALA A 498 4.64 -0.50 -15.57
CA ALA A 498 3.41 -0.12 -14.92
C ALA A 498 3.36 -0.54 -13.44
N THR A 499 4.35 -1.28 -12.93
CA THR A 499 4.34 -1.74 -11.54
C THR A 499 4.81 -0.66 -10.59
N GLU A 500 4.12 -0.56 -9.46
CA GLU A 500 4.51 0.27 -8.33
C GLU A 500 4.48 -0.60 -7.08
N ALA A 501 5.51 -0.48 -6.24
CA ALA A 501 5.38 -0.97 -4.87
C ALA A 501 4.31 -0.12 -4.18
N ARG A 502 3.30 -0.73 -3.57
CA ARG A 502 2.31 0.01 -2.76
C ARG A 502 2.03 -0.72 -1.46
N TRP A 503 2.87 -1.69 -1.11
CA TRP A 503 2.73 -2.48 0.09
C TRP A 503 3.02 -1.65 1.33
N ILE A 504 2.27 -1.95 2.38
CA ILE A 504 2.45 -1.39 3.70
C ILE A 504 2.59 -2.52 4.71
N GLN A 505 3.61 -2.44 5.55
CA GLN A 505 3.85 -3.35 6.65
C GLN A 505 4.07 -2.52 7.91
N THR A 506 3.42 -2.90 9.00
CA THR A 506 3.75 -2.31 10.29
C THR A 506 4.84 -3.12 10.99
N VAL A 507 5.77 -2.41 11.61
CA VAL A 507 6.84 -2.97 12.44
C VAL A 507 6.72 -2.37 13.82
N ASP A 508 6.81 -3.22 14.83
CA ASP A 508 6.79 -2.76 16.21
C ASP A 508 8.13 -2.10 16.56
N VAL A 509 8.08 -0.93 17.19
CA VAL A 509 9.26 -0.13 17.54
C VAL A 509 10.16 -0.86 18.54
N ASP A 510 9.58 -1.55 19.51
CA ASP A 510 10.34 -2.17 20.60
C ASP A 510 11.01 -3.48 20.15
N SER A 511 10.28 -4.33 19.42
CA SER A 511 10.81 -5.62 18.95
C SER A 511 11.56 -5.56 17.61
N GLY A 512 11.30 -4.54 16.78
CA GLY A 512 11.80 -4.46 15.41
C GLY A 512 11.21 -5.53 14.47
N LEU A 513 10.18 -6.26 14.91
CA LEU A 513 9.54 -7.33 14.13
C LEU A 513 8.28 -6.83 13.41
N PRO A 514 7.94 -7.42 12.24
CA PRO A 514 6.70 -7.11 11.55
C PRO A 514 5.50 -7.58 12.38
N VAL A 515 4.52 -6.69 12.54
CA VAL A 515 3.30 -6.95 13.30
C VAL A 515 2.07 -6.62 12.46
N TYR A 516 0.93 -7.24 12.78
CA TYR A 516 -0.37 -6.86 12.20
C TYR A 516 -0.97 -5.70 13.00
N ALA A 517 -1.45 -4.69 12.30
CA ALA A 517 -2.23 -3.61 12.91
C ALA A 517 -3.33 -3.12 11.93
N PRO A 518 -4.52 -2.78 12.44
CA PRO A 518 -5.56 -2.20 11.62
C PRO A 518 -5.20 -0.74 11.29
N LEU A 519 -5.17 -0.41 10.01
CA LEU A 519 -5.01 0.95 9.51
C LEU A 519 -6.31 1.41 8.85
N GLU A 520 -6.71 2.63 9.12
CA GLU A 520 -7.75 3.32 8.37
C GLU A 520 -7.11 4.15 7.27
N VAL A 521 -7.57 3.92 6.05
CA VAL A 521 -7.12 4.62 4.85
C VAL A 521 -8.27 5.46 4.34
N THR A 522 -7.99 6.73 4.08
CA THR A 522 -8.97 7.69 3.57
C THR A 522 -8.57 8.17 2.18
N ILE A 523 -9.50 8.01 1.25
CA ILE A 523 -9.37 8.40 -0.16
C ILE A 523 -10.09 9.72 -0.36
N ARG A 524 -9.45 10.64 -1.09
CA ARG A 524 -10.03 11.95 -1.41
C ARG A 524 -11.31 11.81 -2.25
N GLU A 525 -12.19 12.80 -2.13
CA GLU A 525 -13.29 12.97 -3.06
C GLU A 525 -12.76 13.17 -4.49
N THR A 526 -13.40 12.49 -5.44
CA THR A 526 -13.14 12.60 -6.88
C THR A 526 -14.47 12.93 -7.58
N GLU A 527 -14.41 13.32 -8.86
CA GLU A 527 -15.61 13.66 -9.65
C GLU A 527 -16.68 12.55 -9.67
N HIS A 528 -16.29 11.28 -9.44
CA HIS A 528 -17.18 10.13 -9.49
C HIS A 528 -17.48 9.51 -8.13
N TYR A 529 -16.67 9.78 -7.11
CA TYR A 529 -16.75 9.11 -5.81
C TYR A 529 -16.57 10.11 -4.68
N SER A 530 -17.49 10.07 -3.71
CA SER A 530 -17.36 10.81 -2.45
C SER A 530 -16.13 10.38 -1.66
N GLU A 531 -15.69 11.22 -0.72
CA GLU A 531 -14.64 10.83 0.24
C GLU A 531 -15.06 9.54 0.98
N THR A 532 -14.16 8.55 0.96
CA THR A 532 -14.41 7.24 1.58
C THR A 532 -13.25 6.84 2.48
N SER A 533 -13.58 6.18 3.58
CA SER A 533 -12.64 5.63 4.56
C SER A 533 -12.88 4.14 4.71
N PHE A 534 -11.83 3.34 4.64
CA PHE A 534 -11.90 1.90 4.89
C PHE A 534 -10.80 1.46 5.86
N CYS A 535 -11.05 0.38 6.59
CA CYS A 535 -10.11 -0.17 7.57
C CYS A 535 -9.60 -1.52 7.10
N GLU A 536 -8.28 -1.67 7.02
CA GLU A 536 -7.60 -2.89 6.59
C GLU A 536 -6.49 -3.26 7.56
N VAL A 537 -6.17 -4.55 7.67
CA VAL A 537 -5.11 -5.04 8.56
C VAL A 537 -3.83 -5.22 7.76
N THR A 538 -2.73 -4.61 8.20
CA THR A 538 -1.42 -4.79 7.55
C THR A 538 -0.91 -6.23 7.65
N PRO A 539 -0.24 -6.79 6.63
CA PRO A 539 0.17 -6.12 5.40
C PRO A 539 -0.92 -6.08 4.33
N PHE A 540 -1.04 -4.93 3.65
CA PHE A 540 -1.92 -4.79 2.49
C PHE A 540 -1.32 -3.80 1.47
N ILE A 541 -2.07 -3.52 0.40
CA ILE A 541 -1.64 -2.64 -0.69
C ILE A 541 -2.44 -1.34 -0.61
N LEU A 542 -1.73 -0.22 -0.57
CA LEU A 542 -2.31 1.12 -0.56
C LEU A 542 -2.87 1.52 -1.93
N PRO A 543 -3.88 2.42 -1.96
CA PRO A 543 -4.34 3.05 -3.19
C PRO A 543 -3.25 3.94 -3.81
N GLU A 544 -3.51 4.48 -5.00
CA GLU A 544 -2.57 5.39 -5.67
C GLU A 544 -2.33 6.67 -4.85
N ARG A 545 -1.11 7.21 -4.94
CA ARG A 545 -0.71 8.45 -4.24
C ARG A 545 -1.53 9.66 -4.68
N SER A 546 -2.03 9.67 -5.91
CA SER A 546 -2.87 10.73 -6.46
C SER A 546 -4.25 10.83 -5.80
N ILE A 547 -4.72 9.78 -5.13
CA ILE A 547 -6.05 9.75 -4.50
C ILE A 547 -6.00 9.58 -2.98
N LEU A 548 -4.86 9.17 -2.43
CA LEU A 548 -4.71 8.95 -0.99
C LEU A 548 -4.61 10.28 -0.22
N LYS A 549 -5.49 10.46 0.78
CA LYS A 549 -5.54 11.67 1.61
C LYS A 549 -4.87 11.47 2.98
N ARG A 550 -5.19 10.38 3.66
CA ARG A 550 -4.68 10.14 5.03
C ARG A 550 -4.67 8.65 5.37
N VAL A 551 -3.65 8.25 6.14
CA VAL A 551 -3.51 6.92 6.75
C VAL A 551 -3.46 7.09 8.27
N ARG A 552 -4.29 6.34 8.99
CA ARG A 552 -4.36 6.38 10.46
C ARG A 552 -4.13 4.98 11.03
N VAL A 553 -3.24 4.87 12.01
CA VAL A 553 -3.14 3.65 12.83
C VAL A 553 -4.35 3.58 13.74
N CYS A 554 -5.20 2.59 13.52
CA CYS A 554 -6.40 2.33 14.27
C CYS A 554 -6.16 1.22 15.30
N GLY A 555 -7.07 1.13 16.26
CA GLY A 555 -7.07 0.05 17.25
C GLY A 555 -6.63 0.48 18.64
N PRO A 556 -7.14 -0.19 19.69
CA PRO A 556 -6.84 0.18 21.07
C PRO A 556 -5.41 -0.18 21.49
N ARG A 557 -4.73 -1.10 20.78
CA ARG A 557 -3.48 -1.74 21.20
C ARG A 557 -2.20 -1.01 20.81
N TYR A 558 -2.26 -0.19 19.76
CA TYR A 558 -1.14 0.61 19.31
C TYR A 558 -1.45 2.08 19.54
N TRP A 559 -0.40 2.89 19.61
CA TRP A 559 -0.55 4.34 19.69
C TRP A 559 -1.09 4.88 18.36
N PRO A 560 -2.17 5.68 18.39
CA PRO A 560 -2.74 6.23 17.17
C PRO A 560 -1.76 7.24 16.57
N GLN A 561 -1.47 7.07 15.29
CA GLN A 561 -0.68 8.01 14.49
C GLN A 561 -1.48 8.33 13.23
N VAL A 562 -1.52 9.62 12.88
CA VAL A 562 -2.18 10.09 11.67
C VAL A 562 -1.12 10.65 10.74
N ILE A 563 -1.08 10.12 9.52
CA ILE A 563 -0.20 10.58 8.45
C ILE A 563 -1.10 11.18 7.38
N GLU A 564 -1.05 12.51 7.25
CA GLU A 564 -1.75 13.23 6.20
C GLU A 564 -0.82 13.39 4.99
N LEU A 565 -1.37 13.15 3.80
CA LEU A 565 -0.65 13.21 2.55
C LEU A 565 -1.33 14.21 1.63
N VAL A 566 -0.52 15.02 0.96
CA VAL A 566 -1.01 15.83 -0.17
C VAL A 566 -1.05 14.91 -1.39
N PRO A 567 -2.20 14.74 -2.05
CA PRO A 567 -2.29 13.89 -3.22
C PRO A 567 -1.44 14.46 -4.36
N GLU A 568 -0.50 13.67 -4.87
CA GLU A 568 0.42 14.04 -5.95
C GLU A 568 0.39 12.99 -7.05
N ASP A 569 0.48 13.43 -8.31
CA ASP A 569 0.65 12.56 -9.49
C ASP A 569 2.11 12.11 -9.65
N LYS A 570 2.72 11.63 -8.56
CA LYS A 570 4.06 11.06 -8.53
C LYS A 570 4.01 9.59 -8.12
N PRO A 571 4.91 8.74 -8.64
CA PRO A 571 5.01 7.37 -8.17
C PRO A 571 5.38 7.33 -6.68
N TRP A 572 5.01 6.25 -6.00
CA TRP A 572 5.29 6.07 -4.57
C TRP A 572 6.78 6.08 -4.21
N TRP A 573 7.64 5.58 -5.09
CA TRP A 573 9.09 5.44 -4.87
C TRP A 573 9.83 6.04 -6.05
N SER A 574 10.55 7.11 -5.78
CA SER A 574 11.66 7.53 -6.64
C SER A 574 12.93 7.24 -5.86
N SER A 575 13.92 6.62 -6.50
CA SER A 575 15.21 6.32 -5.87
C SER A 575 15.90 7.63 -5.44
N GLY A 576 15.72 8.03 -4.18
CA GLY A 576 16.23 9.29 -3.64
C GLY A 576 15.35 9.98 -2.60
N ASP A 577 14.06 9.65 -2.51
CA ASP A 577 13.14 10.26 -1.53
C ASP A 577 13.25 9.60 -0.15
N ILE A 578 14.38 9.85 0.53
CA ILE A 578 14.67 9.35 1.90
C ILE A 578 13.67 9.93 2.91
N ASN A 579 13.10 11.11 2.65
CA ASN A 579 12.30 11.86 3.60
C ASN A 579 10.79 11.54 3.55
N SER A 580 10.34 10.63 2.69
CA SER A 580 8.92 10.24 2.68
C SER A 580 8.65 9.21 3.79
N PRO A 581 7.56 9.34 4.57
CA PRO A 581 7.26 8.43 5.69
C PRO A 581 6.98 6.99 5.25
N PHE A 582 6.82 6.77 3.95
CA PHE A 582 6.58 5.47 3.35
C PHE A 582 7.80 4.96 2.57
N SER A 583 8.98 5.59 2.59
CA SER A 583 10.14 5.29 1.71
C SER A 583 10.71 3.87 1.78
N SER A 584 10.31 3.06 2.76
CA SER A 584 10.60 1.62 2.86
C SER A 584 9.39 0.67 2.77
N GLY A 585 8.16 1.20 2.76
CA GLY A 585 6.91 0.41 2.87
C GLY A 585 6.60 -0.01 4.29
N VAL A 586 7.40 0.49 5.24
CA VAL A 586 7.31 0.12 6.65
C VAL A 586 6.85 1.31 7.47
N ILE A 587 5.79 1.12 8.26
CA ILE A 587 5.39 2.06 9.31
C ILE A 587 5.82 1.48 10.66
N TYR A 588 6.57 2.27 11.40
CA TYR A 588 6.91 1.94 12.78
C TYR A 588 5.77 2.34 13.71
N ILE A 589 5.20 1.37 14.42
CA ILE A 589 4.13 1.59 15.38
C ILE A 589 4.59 1.15 16.77
N LYS A 590 4.17 1.88 17.79
CA LYS A 590 4.45 1.52 19.19
C LYS A 590 3.25 0.83 19.81
N ARG A 591 3.45 -0.37 20.34
CA ARG A 591 2.44 -1.08 21.13
C ARG A 591 2.23 -0.38 22.48
N LYS A 592 0.98 -0.30 22.93
CA LYS A 592 0.64 0.15 24.29
C LYS A 592 0.97 -0.94 25.29
N VAL A 593 1.46 -0.56 26.45
CA VAL A 593 1.69 -1.50 27.56
C VAL A 593 0.34 -2.06 28.02
N GLY A 594 0.29 -3.36 28.28
CA GLY A 594 -0.93 -4.06 28.67
C GLY A 594 -1.73 -4.65 27.50
N ALA A 595 -1.28 -4.47 26.26
CA ALA A 595 -1.88 -5.07 25.08
C ALA A 595 -0.93 -6.07 24.41
N CYS A 596 -1.44 -7.25 24.06
CA CYS A 596 -0.70 -8.22 23.25
C CYS A 596 -0.73 -7.86 21.76
N SER A 597 0.21 -8.41 20.98
CA SER A 597 0.15 -8.32 19.52
C SER A 597 -1.14 -8.97 18.99
N TYR A 598 -1.56 -8.62 17.77
CA TYR A 598 -2.71 -9.30 17.13
C TYR A 598 -2.40 -10.75 16.74
N VAL A 599 -1.13 -11.16 16.69
CA VAL A 599 -0.74 -12.56 16.46
C VAL A 599 -1.00 -13.38 17.71
N ASP A 600 -0.58 -12.88 18.86
CA ASP A 600 -0.66 -13.59 20.14
C ASP A 600 -2.09 -13.58 20.71
N ASP A 601 -2.82 -12.50 20.46
CA ASP A 601 -4.22 -12.37 20.83
C ASP A 601 -5.01 -11.74 19.68
N PRO A 602 -5.70 -12.48 18.80
CA PRO A 602 -6.44 -11.87 17.70
C PRO A 602 -7.68 -11.08 18.15
N ILE A 603 -8.30 -11.45 19.28
CA ILE A 603 -9.60 -10.91 19.72
C ILE A 603 -9.43 -9.70 20.63
N GLY A 604 -8.33 -9.60 21.38
CA GLY A 604 -8.03 -8.45 22.21
C GLY A 604 -8.72 -8.52 23.56
N CYS A 605 -8.67 -9.70 24.16
CA CYS A 605 -9.32 -9.97 25.41
C CYS A 605 -8.50 -9.32 26.55
N GLN A 606 -8.78 -8.06 26.88
CA GLN A 606 -8.30 -7.43 28.13
C GLN A 606 -8.65 -8.26 29.37
N SER A 607 -9.69 -9.10 29.26
CA SER A 607 -10.04 -10.11 30.25
C SER A 607 -8.94 -11.13 30.53
N LEU A 608 -7.98 -11.35 29.62
CA LEU A 608 -6.86 -12.29 29.87
C LEU A 608 -5.92 -11.73 30.93
N LEU A 609 -5.54 -10.46 30.82
CA LEU A 609 -4.74 -9.78 31.84
C LEU A 609 -5.49 -9.73 33.18
N SER A 610 -6.76 -9.32 33.17
CA SER A 610 -7.54 -9.22 34.41
C SER A 610 -7.82 -10.57 35.05
N ARG A 611 -8.17 -11.62 34.29
CA ARG A 611 -8.36 -12.98 34.82
C ARG A 611 -7.07 -13.59 35.34
N ALA A 612 -5.96 -13.39 34.63
CA ALA A 612 -4.68 -13.91 35.07
C ALA A 612 -4.22 -13.22 36.37
N MET A 613 -4.36 -11.90 36.43
CA MET A 613 -4.01 -11.13 37.62
C MET A 613 -4.95 -11.44 38.78
N HIS A 614 -6.26 -11.57 38.57
CA HIS A 614 -7.18 -12.05 39.61
C HIS A 614 -6.83 -13.44 40.13
N LYS A 615 -6.31 -14.34 39.29
CA LYS A 615 -5.84 -15.66 39.72
C LYS A 615 -4.57 -15.56 40.57
N VAL A 616 -3.67 -14.63 40.25
CA VAL A 616 -2.47 -14.32 41.05
C VAL A 616 -2.85 -13.70 42.40
N PHE A 617 -3.75 -12.71 42.42
CA PHE A 617 -4.30 -12.12 43.64
C PHE A 617 -5.11 -13.11 44.49
N GLY A 618 -5.80 -14.08 43.88
CA GLY A 618 -6.55 -15.12 44.62
C GLY A 618 -5.66 -16.16 45.30
N LEU A 619 -4.41 -16.32 44.84
CA LEU A 619 -3.43 -17.21 45.46
C LEU A 619 -2.79 -16.58 46.71
N THR A 620 -2.69 -15.24 46.79
CA THR A 620 -2.16 -14.54 47.97
C THR A 620 -3.18 -14.49 49.11
N SER A 621 -4.47 -14.36 48.81
CA SER A 621 -5.53 -14.28 49.84
C SER A 621 -5.94 -15.63 50.46
N THR A 622 -5.44 -16.76 49.93
CA THR A 622 -5.81 -18.11 50.38
C THR A 622 -4.66 -18.87 51.05
N SER A 623 -3.70 -18.16 51.64
CA SER A 623 -2.56 -18.75 52.36
C SER A 623 -2.88 -19.19 53.82
N ASP A 624 -4.15 -19.39 54.18
CA ASP A 624 -4.55 -19.78 55.55
C ASP A 624 -5.20 -21.18 55.67
N ARG A 625 -5.11 -22.03 54.63
CA ARG A 625 -5.47 -23.45 54.75
C ARG A 625 -4.32 -24.36 54.37
N LYS A 626 -3.62 -24.84 55.41
CA LYS A 626 -2.76 -26.03 55.34
C LYS A 626 -3.56 -27.20 54.76
N ILE A 627 -3.34 -27.52 53.48
CA ILE A 627 -3.66 -28.83 52.93
C ILE A 627 -2.40 -29.36 52.23
N ASN A 628 -1.99 -30.53 52.69
CA ASN A 628 -0.82 -31.29 52.28
C ASN A 628 -0.67 -31.46 50.77
N GLY A 629 0.57 -31.32 50.32
CA GLY A 629 1.24 -32.21 49.38
C GLY A 629 0.48 -32.65 48.14
N HIS A 630 0.53 -31.84 47.08
CA HIS A 630 0.81 -32.30 45.72
C HIS A 630 1.22 -31.10 44.87
N ARG A 631 2.49 -31.07 44.44
CA ARG A 631 2.99 -30.14 43.41
C ARG A 631 2.17 -30.35 42.13
N LYS A 632 1.13 -29.54 41.91
CA LYS A 632 0.53 -29.40 40.58
C LYS A 632 1.30 -28.33 39.82
N SER A 633 2.09 -28.83 38.86
CA SER A 633 2.64 -28.09 37.73
C SER A 633 1.56 -27.17 37.13
N GLY A 634 1.81 -25.86 37.06
CA GLY A 634 0.87 -24.88 36.49
C GLY A 634 0.78 -23.50 37.17
N SER A 635 1.71 -23.15 38.07
CA SER A 635 1.87 -21.76 38.51
C SER A 635 2.53 -20.97 37.37
N VAL A 636 1.72 -20.24 36.60
CA VAL A 636 2.24 -19.26 35.63
C VAL A 636 3.00 -18.21 36.44
N MET A 637 4.31 -18.13 36.25
CA MET A 637 5.14 -17.15 36.94
C MET A 637 4.72 -15.75 36.45
N VAL A 638 4.61 -14.79 37.37
CA VAL A 638 4.09 -13.44 37.08
C VAL A 638 4.94 -12.73 36.02
N ASP A 639 6.24 -13.00 35.99
CA ASP A 639 7.18 -12.47 35.00
C ASP A 639 6.88 -12.95 33.57
N GLN A 640 6.57 -14.23 33.39
CA GLN A 640 6.16 -14.80 32.10
C GLN A 640 4.85 -14.19 31.62
N LEU A 641 3.97 -13.80 32.54
CA LEU A 641 2.76 -13.08 32.17
C LEU A 641 3.11 -11.66 31.72
N VAL A 642 3.91 -10.93 32.49
CA VAL A 642 4.26 -9.54 32.19
C VAL A 642 5.01 -9.41 30.86
N SER A 643 5.88 -10.37 30.54
CA SER A 643 6.60 -10.38 29.26
C SER A 643 5.68 -10.57 28.04
N THR A 644 4.48 -11.14 28.21
CA THR A 644 3.48 -11.23 27.12
C THR A 644 2.76 -9.91 26.88
N PHE A 645 2.52 -9.13 27.94
CA PHE A 645 1.74 -7.88 27.89
C PHE A 645 2.60 -6.61 27.82
N SER A 646 3.90 -6.70 28.07
CA SER A 646 4.83 -5.58 28.05
C SER A 646 6.16 -5.99 27.43
N SER A 647 6.67 -5.14 26.55
CA SER A 647 8.05 -5.17 26.04
C SER A 647 9.03 -4.38 26.91
N ASP A 648 8.55 -3.69 27.95
CA ASP A 648 9.38 -2.86 28.83
C ASP A 648 10.24 -3.72 29.77
N PRO A 649 11.58 -3.69 29.64
CA PRO A 649 12.49 -4.47 30.49
C PRO A 649 12.34 -4.14 31.97
N SER A 650 11.97 -2.91 32.31
CA SER A 650 11.83 -2.47 33.70
C SER A 650 10.68 -3.18 34.41
N LEU A 651 9.54 -3.33 33.73
CA LEU A 651 8.37 -4.03 34.27
C LEU A 651 8.62 -5.54 34.38
N ILE A 652 9.31 -6.13 33.41
CA ILE A 652 9.66 -7.55 33.44
C ILE A 652 10.64 -7.83 34.58
N ALA A 653 11.69 -7.01 34.72
CA ALA A 653 12.66 -7.13 35.81
C ALA A 653 11.99 -6.92 37.18
N PHE A 654 11.09 -5.94 37.29
CA PHE A 654 10.33 -5.71 38.52
C PHE A 654 9.44 -6.91 38.90
N ALA A 655 8.75 -7.51 37.92
CA ALA A 655 7.95 -8.70 38.15
C ALA A 655 8.80 -9.90 38.61
N GLN A 656 10.02 -10.06 38.07
CA GLN A 656 10.94 -11.12 38.47
C GLN A 656 11.50 -10.93 39.88
N LEU A 657 11.86 -9.70 40.25
CA LEU A 657 12.58 -9.42 41.49
C LEU A 657 11.65 -9.14 42.67
N CYS A 658 10.57 -8.39 42.45
CA CYS A 658 9.72 -7.88 43.53
C CYS A 658 8.41 -8.67 43.71
N CYS A 659 8.01 -9.47 42.71
CA CYS A 659 6.75 -10.20 42.73
C CYS A 659 6.89 -11.72 42.85
N ASP A 660 8.12 -12.26 42.84
CA ASP A 660 8.35 -13.71 42.97
C ASP A 660 8.23 -14.19 44.42
N HIS A 661 7.49 -15.28 44.64
CA HIS A 661 7.21 -15.85 45.96
C HIS A 661 8.42 -16.54 46.61
N SER A 662 9.53 -16.67 45.88
CA SER A 662 10.76 -17.29 46.38
C SER A 662 11.47 -16.44 47.45
N TRP A 663 11.23 -15.13 47.48
CA TRP A 663 11.80 -14.16 48.44
C TRP A 663 10.99 -14.04 49.75
N ASN A 664 10.59 -15.18 50.34
CA ASN A 664 9.77 -15.18 51.55
C ASN A 664 10.57 -14.91 52.84
N GLY A 665 10.58 -13.64 53.27
CA GLY A 665 10.70 -13.25 54.68
C GLY A 665 9.31 -13.00 55.27
N ARG A 666 9.04 -13.48 56.51
CA ARG A 666 7.71 -13.42 57.17
C ARG A 666 7.09 -12.01 57.34
N SER A 667 7.84 -10.94 57.04
CA SER A 667 7.39 -9.54 57.10
C SER A 667 7.16 -8.88 55.74
N GLY A 668 7.35 -9.60 54.62
CA GLY A 668 7.33 -9.04 53.26
C GLY A 668 6.02 -9.17 52.49
N ASN A 669 5.00 -9.85 53.04
CA ASN A 669 3.77 -10.16 52.29
C ASN A 669 2.98 -8.91 51.87
N ASP A 670 2.86 -7.90 52.74
CA ASP A 670 2.11 -6.67 52.45
C ASP A 670 2.78 -5.86 51.33
N PHE A 671 4.12 -5.82 51.32
CA PHE A 671 4.88 -5.16 50.27
C PHE A 671 4.78 -5.90 48.94
N GLN A 672 4.80 -7.23 48.95
CA GLN A 672 4.63 -8.03 47.73
C GLN A 672 3.23 -7.83 47.13
N GLU A 673 2.18 -7.82 47.97
CA GLU A 673 0.82 -7.56 47.50
C GLU A 673 0.68 -6.16 46.91
N PHE A 674 1.28 -5.15 47.55
CA PHE A 674 1.38 -3.80 47.01
C PHE A 674 2.10 -3.77 45.65
N CYS A 675 3.24 -4.45 45.52
CA CYS A 675 4.00 -4.51 44.27
C CYS A 675 3.17 -5.12 43.12
N LEU A 676 2.40 -6.17 43.40
CA LEU A 676 1.50 -6.79 42.42
C LEU A 676 0.36 -5.84 41.99
N GLN A 677 -0.24 -5.10 42.94
CA GLN A 677 -1.29 -4.12 42.64
C GLN A 677 -0.78 -2.95 41.79
N VAL A 678 0.38 -2.40 42.14
CA VAL A 678 1.03 -1.31 41.38
C VAL A 678 1.42 -1.79 39.99
N LEU A 679 1.99 -2.99 39.87
CA LEU A 679 2.37 -3.59 38.59
C LEU A 679 1.14 -3.74 37.69
N PHE A 680 0.04 -4.28 38.22
CA PHE A 680 -1.22 -4.40 37.48
C PHE A 680 -1.76 -3.04 37.03
N GLU A 681 -1.70 -2.02 37.88
CA GLU A 681 -2.12 -0.67 37.50
C GLU A 681 -1.23 -0.09 36.39
N CYS A 682 0.09 -0.18 36.54
CA CYS A 682 1.04 0.40 35.59
C CYS A 682 0.88 -0.25 34.21
N ILE A 683 0.60 -1.56 34.16
CA ILE A 683 0.35 -2.29 32.92
C ILE A 683 -1.03 -1.95 32.34
N SER A 684 -2.09 -1.96 33.15
CA SER A 684 -3.46 -1.75 32.66
C SER A 684 -3.72 -0.32 32.18
N LYS A 685 -3.07 0.69 32.77
CA LYS A 685 -3.22 2.10 32.40
C LYS A 685 -2.16 2.60 31.41
N ASP A 686 -1.24 1.75 30.97
CA ASP A 686 -0.12 2.10 30.07
C ASP A 686 0.77 3.22 30.65
N ARG A 687 1.23 3.03 31.90
CA ARG A 687 2.03 4.01 32.67
C ARG A 687 3.20 3.35 33.42
N PRO A 688 4.19 2.76 32.72
CA PRO A 688 5.33 2.12 33.37
C PRO A 688 6.16 3.07 34.25
N ALA A 689 6.30 4.34 33.84
CA ALA A 689 7.08 5.33 34.59
C ALA A 689 6.54 5.63 36.00
N LEU A 690 5.25 5.36 36.26
CA LEU A 690 4.66 5.56 37.59
C LEU A 690 5.10 4.52 38.60
N LEU A 691 5.64 3.38 38.17
CA LEU A 691 6.13 2.33 39.07
C LEU A 691 7.11 2.90 40.10
N GLN A 692 8.07 3.71 39.64
CA GLN A 692 9.07 4.35 40.51
C GLN A 692 8.41 5.33 41.49
N VAL A 693 7.39 6.08 41.05
CA VAL A 693 6.65 7.03 41.90
C VAL A 693 5.91 6.28 42.99
N TYR A 694 5.16 5.23 42.65
CA TYR A 694 4.45 4.40 43.63
C TYR A 694 5.38 3.79 44.67
N LEU A 695 6.51 3.21 44.24
CA LEU A 695 7.51 2.65 45.14
C LEU A 695 8.14 3.71 46.03
N SER A 696 8.47 4.88 45.47
CA SER A 696 9.04 5.99 46.25
C SER A 696 8.07 6.48 47.34
N LEU A 697 6.78 6.61 47.02
CA LEU A 697 5.77 7.06 47.98
C LEU A 697 5.52 6.01 49.06
N TYR A 698 5.47 4.73 48.70
CA TYR A 698 5.28 3.65 49.67
C TYR A 698 6.48 3.51 50.61
N THR A 699 7.70 3.47 50.07
CA THR A 699 8.92 3.32 50.87
C THR A 699 9.17 4.53 51.76
N THR A 700 8.91 5.75 51.28
CA THR A 700 9.08 6.96 52.10
C THR A 700 8.12 6.97 53.30
N VAL A 701 6.84 6.67 53.09
CA VAL A 701 5.87 6.61 54.21
C VAL A 701 6.16 5.43 55.15
N GLY A 702 6.59 4.28 54.62
CA GLY A 702 7.06 3.16 55.43
C GLY A 702 8.26 3.52 56.31
N LEU A 703 9.26 4.21 55.74
CA LEU A 703 10.41 4.70 56.50
C LEU A 703 10.01 5.73 57.56
N MET A 704 9.06 6.63 57.27
CA MET A 704 8.52 7.55 58.28
C MET A 704 7.84 6.81 59.43
N ALA A 705 7.09 5.74 59.13
CA ALA A 705 6.43 4.90 60.13
C ALA A 705 7.43 4.14 61.00
N ASP A 706 8.45 3.53 60.39
CA ASP A 706 9.50 2.82 61.12
C ASP A 706 10.32 3.77 62.01
N GLN A 707 10.59 4.99 61.56
CA GLN A 707 11.26 6.01 62.37
C GLN A 707 10.43 6.45 63.57
N ALA A 708 9.12 6.64 63.37
CA ALA A 708 8.21 7.00 64.45
C ALA A 708 8.03 5.85 65.47
N ALA A 709 8.08 4.60 65.04
CA ALA A 709 7.87 3.43 65.90
C ALA A 709 9.15 2.93 66.62
N ASN A 710 10.29 2.87 65.91
CA ASN A 710 11.52 2.24 66.42
C ASN A 710 12.53 3.25 66.99
N GLY A 711 12.33 4.55 66.79
CA GLY A 711 13.17 5.59 67.40
C GLY A 711 14.60 5.64 66.84
N THR A 712 14.84 5.16 65.62
CA THR A 712 16.15 5.20 64.95
C THR A 712 16.13 6.22 63.81
N LEU A 713 17.04 7.21 63.83
CA LEU A 713 17.09 8.26 62.80
C LEU A 713 17.72 7.74 61.50
N VAL A 714 16.91 7.42 60.49
CA VAL A 714 17.40 6.95 59.18
C VAL A 714 17.38 8.05 58.11
N PHE A 715 16.53 9.07 58.24
CA PHE A 715 16.33 10.12 57.23
C PHE A 715 15.86 11.43 57.87
N GLY A 716 16.41 12.58 57.44
CA GLY A 716 16.11 13.91 58.00
C GLY A 716 15.49 14.90 57.02
N ASP A 717 15.18 14.49 55.79
CA ASP A 717 14.72 15.42 54.75
C ASP A 717 13.20 15.61 54.79
N SER A 718 12.75 16.86 54.90
CA SER A 718 11.32 17.21 55.03
C SER A 718 10.63 17.43 53.66
N LEU A 719 11.41 17.46 52.57
CA LEU A 719 10.93 17.67 51.20
C LEU A 719 9.91 16.62 50.74
N VAL A 720 9.94 15.42 51.31
CA VAL A 720 8.99 14.33 51.01
C VAL A 720 7.55 14.74 51.28
N ILE A 721 7.31 15.45 52.38
CA ILE A 721 5.97 15.92 52.77
C ILE A 721 5.44 16.94 51.79
N SER A 722 6.29 17.85 51.33
CA SER A 722 5.92 18.83 50.31
C SER A 722 5.54 18.16 48.98
N SER A 723 6.27 17.10 48.60
CA SER A 723 5.99 16.31 47.39
C SER A 723 4.67 15.56 47.49
N LEU A 724 4.37 14.96 48.65
CA LEU A 724 3.10 14.28 48.89
C LEU A 724 1.92 15.26 48.93
N LYS A 725 2.09 16.43 49.55
CA LYS A 725 1.08 17.51 49.57
C LYS A 725 0.79 18.00 48.16
N LEU A 726 1.80 18.07 47.29
CA LEU A 726 1.62 18.38 45.87
C LEU A 726 0.81 17.28 45.15
N ALA A 727 1.10 16.00 45.40
CA ALA A 727 0.33 14.89 44.83
C ALA A 727 -1.14 14.88 45.30
N LEU A 728 -1.39 15.21 46.57
CA LEU A 728 -2.74 15.31 47.14
C LEU A 728 -3.52 16.49 46.58
N THR A 729 -2.91 17.67 46.51
CA THR A 729 -3.54 18.87 45.93
C THR A 729 -3.85 18.69 44.44
N TYR A 730 -2.99 18.01 43.69
CA TYR A 730 -3.28 17.60 42.31
C TYR A 730 -4.53 16.72 42.24
N ASN A 731 -4.63 15.72 43.11
CA ASN A 731 -5.77 14.80 43.14
C ASN A 731 -7.08 15.49 43.58
N GLU A 732 -7.03 16.40 44.56
CA GLU A 732 -8.17 17.22 44.98
C GLU A 732 -8.63 18.17 43.86
N ALA A 733 -7.69 18.76 43.12
CA ALA A 733 -8.00 19.61 41.96
C ALA A 733 -8.64 18.80 40.82
N LEU A 734 -8.26 17.53 40.65
CA LEU A 734 -8.86 16.61 39.69
C LEU A 734 -10.28 16.20 40.12
N LEU A 735 -10.47 15.80 41.38
CA LEU A 735 -11.78 15.40 41.92
C LEU A 735 -12.80 16.55 41.94
N SER A 736 -12.32 17.78 42.18
CA SER A 736 -13.16 18.99 42.13
C SER A 736 -13.46 19.49 40.72
N GLY A 737 -12.97 18.81 39.67
CA GLY A 737 -13.21 19.17 38.27
C GLY A 737 -12.47 20.42 37.80
N ARG A 738 -11.59 21.02 38.62
CA ARG A 738 -10.76 22.17 38.24
C ARG A 738 -9.71 21.81 37.20
N LEU A 739 -9.27 20.55 37.20
CA LEU A 739 -8.40 19.97 36.18
C LEU A 739 -9.17 18.93 35.37
N THR A 740 -9.31 19.17 34.06
CA THR A 740 -9.96 18.24 33.13
C THR A 740 -8.90 17.37 32.46
N ASN A 741 -8.84 16.09 32.84
CA ASN A 741 -8.00 15.11 32.15
C ASN A 741 -8.88 13.98 31.59
N THR A 742 -8.85 13.80 30.27
CA THR A 742 -9.67 12.80 29.56
C THR A 742 -9.31 11.35 29.90
N ARG A 743 -8.14 11.12 30.52
CA ARG A 743 -7.63 9.78 30.90
C ARG A 743 -7.62 9.53 32.42
N GLY A 744 -8.39 10.29 33.20
CA GLY A 744 -8.47 10.17 34.66
C GLY A 744 -7.21 10.66 35.41
N GLY A 745 -7.16 10.42 36.72
CA GLY A 745 -6.04 10.81 37.59
C GLY A 745 -4.73 10.07 37.25
N ILE A 746 -3.58 10.73 37.47
CA ILE A 746 -2.25 10.15 37.21
C ILE A 746 -1.97 8.99 38.18
N VAL A 747 -2.17 9.23 39.47
CA VAL A 747 -2.03 8.26 40.57
C VAL A 747 -3.42 7.90 41.11
N GLN A 748 -3.60 6.69 41.62
CA GLN A 748 -4.83 6.26 42.27
C GLN A 748 -5.20 7.14 43.47
N SER A 749 -6.45 7.62 43.47
CA SER A 749 -6.96 8.46 44.55
C SER A 749 -7.08 7.71 45.89
N ILE A 750 -7.41 6.41 45.83
CA ILE A 750 -7.51 5.54 47.00
C ILE A 750 -6.14 5.38 47.66
N PHE A 751 -5.09 5.12 46.86
CA PHE A 751 -3.72 5.00 47.36
C PHE A 751 -3.21 6.30 48.00
N LEU A 752 -3.41 7.44 47.35
CA LEU A 752 -3.05 8.73 47.94
C LEU A 752 -3.84 9.01 49.23
N GLY A 753 -5.13 8.62 49.26
CA GLY A 753 -5.98 8.72 50.44
C GLY A 753 -5.51 7.84 51.60
N SER A 754 -5.03 6.63 51.33
CA SER A 754 -4.48 5.75 52.37
C SER A 754 -3.17 6.29 52.93
N LEU A 755 -2.28 6.82 52.09
CA LEU A 755 -1.04 7.47 52.54
C LEU A 755 -1.35 8.71 53.40
N LYS A 756 -2.33 9.53 52.98
CA LYS A 756 -2.79 10.69 53.77
C LYS A 756 -3.24 10.26 55.17
N LYS A 757 -4.08 9.23 55.24
CA LYS A 757 -4.60 8.70 56.51
C LYS A 757 -3.49 8.13 57.40
N GLN A 758 -2.56 7.35 56.83
CA GLN A 758 -1.42 6.82 57.58
C GLN A 758 -0.56 7.92 58.20
N ILE A 759 -0.27 8.99 57.47
CA ILE A 759 0.51 10.12 58.00
C ILE A 759 -0.26 10.87 59.09
N GLU A 760 -1.57 11.10 58.89
CA GLU A 760 -2.41 11.74 59.91
C GLU A 760 -2.50 10.89 61.19
N GLU A 761 -2.58 9.56 61.08
CA GLU A 761 -2.55 8.64 62.22
C GLU A 761 -1.19 8.65 62.92
N MET A 762 -0.07 8.57 62.17
CA MET A 762 1.27 8.66 62.74
C MET A 762 1.49 9.95 63.53
N LEU A 763 1.10 11.09 62.96
CA LEU A 763 1.24 12.39 63.61
C LEU A 763 0.33 12.53 64.84
N ARG A 764 -0.83 11.85 64.87
CA ARG A 764 -1.75 11.84 66.02
C ARG A 764 -1.30 10.91 67.15
N CYS A 765 -0.64 9.80 66.85
CA CYS A 765 -0.25 8.78 67.82
C CYS A 765 0.99 9.14 68.68
N SER A 766 1.65 10.27 68.43
CA SER A 766 2.87 10.66 69.15
C SER A 766 2.56 11.64 70.30
N GLU A 767 2.45 11.13 71.55
CA GLU A 767 2.17 11.97 72.72
C GLU A 767 3.26 13.03 73.01
N GLY A 768 4.53 12.71 72.71
CA GLY A 768 5.65 13.66 72.86
C GLY A 768 5.54 14.89 71.95
N LEU A 769 4.94 14.73 70.77
CA LEU A 769 4.82 15.79 69.77
C LEU A 769 3.91 16.94 70.22
N LYS A 770 2.90 16.68 71.06
CA LYS A 770 2.04 17.74 71.60
C LYS A 770 2.81 18.69 72.52
N ASN A 771 3.69 18.14 73.36
CA ASN A 771 4.55 18.94 74.24
C ASN A 771 5.58 19.75 73.44
N ASP A 772 6.17 19.13 72.40
CA ASP A 772 7.09 19.79 71.47
C ASP A 772 6.42 20.89 70.64
N LEU A 773 5.16 20.69 70.24
CA LEU A 773 4.35 21.71 69.58
C LEU A 773 4.11 22.91 70.51
N TYR A 774 3.72 22.67 71.76
CA TYR A 774 3.45 23.75 72.73
C TYR A 774 4.71 24.55 73.06
N THR A 775 5.86 23.90 73.21
CA THR A 775 7.14 24.60 73.41
C THR A 775 7.55 25.42 72.19
N TYR A 776 7.30 24.93 70.97
CA TYR A 776 7.50 25.68 69.74
C TYR A 776 6.54 26.87 69.60
N LEU A 777 5.26 26.70 69.96
CA LEU A 777 4.27 27.79 69.93
C LEU A 777 4.60 28.90 70.95
N ASP A 778 5.06 28.54 72.15
CA ASP A 778 5.40 29.50 73.21
C ASP A 778 6.73 30.23 72.96
N SER A 779 7.80 29.49 72.61
CA SER A 779 9.15 30.05 72.59
C SER A 779 9.78 30.15 71.19
N GLY A 780 9.17 29.52 70.18
CA GLY A 780 9.76 29.37 68.85
C GLY A 780 11.00 28.48 68.80
N ARG A 781 11.32 27.77 69.90
CA ARG A 781 12.47 26.87 69.99
C ARG A 781 12.12 25.49 69.47
N TRP A 782 13.09 24.86 68.82
CA TRP A 782 13.00 23.46 68.39
C TRP A 782 13.37 22.53 69.56
N PRO A 783 12.83 21.29 69.62
CA PRO A 783 13.20 20.30 70.62
C PRO A 783 14.71 20.01 70.54
N SER A 784 15.42 20.19 71.65
CA SER A 784 16.86 19.94 71.75
C SER A 784 17.13 18.97 72.90
N ASP A 785 16.82 17.68 72.70
CA ASP A 785 17.15 16.65 73.69
C ASP A 785 18.51 16.01 73.38
N GLU A 786 19.46 16.15 74.30
CA GLU A 786 20.81 15.55 74.24
C GLU A 786 20.82 14.01 74.35
N LYS A 787 19.65 13.36 74.49
CA LYS A 787 19.50 11.90 74.68
C LYS A 787 18.64 11.18 73.63
N GLN A 788 17.89 11.91 72.81
CA GLN A 788 17.16 11.37 71.65
C GLN A 788 17.63 12.13 70.41
N GLU A 789 18.48 11.50 69.60
CA GLU A 789 19.14 12.09 68.44
C GLU A 789 18.15 12.68 67.42
N GLY A 790 17.78 13.96 67.56
CA GLY A 790 17.11 14.77 66.51
C GLY A 790 15.69 14.34 66.07
N ILE A 791 15.17 13.18 66.48
CA ILE A 791 13.90 12.61 65.99
C ILE A 791 12.70 13.50 66.29
N ASN A 792 12.62 14.04 67.51
CA ASN A 792 11.51 14.92 67.92
C ASN A 792 11.50 16.22 67.08
N SER A 793 12.67 16.73 66.71
CA SER A 793 12.77 17.89 65.82
C SER A 793 12.30 17.57 64.39
N VAL A 794 12.57 16.37 63.89
CA VAL A 794 12.13 15.90 62.57
C VAL A 794 10.62 15.66 62.56
N LEU A 795 10.06 14.99 63.58
CA LEU A 795 8.62 14.78 63.74
C LEU A 795 7.86 16.11 63.84
N LEU A 796 8.37 17.07 64.63
CA LEU A 796 7.81 18.41 64.69
C LEU A 796 7.87 19.12 63.33
N SER A 797 8.98 18.99 62.60
CA SER A 797 9.12 19.58 61.26
C SER A 797 8.08 19.03 60.29
N TRP A 798 7.79 17.73 60.37
CA TRP A 798 6.79 17.04 59.57
C TRP A 798 5.38 17.52 59.90
N TYR A 799 5.06 17.63 61.19
CA TYR A 799 3.76 18.16 61.65
C TYR A 799 3.52 19.58 61.16
N LEU A 800 4.51 20.48 61.34
CA LEU A 800 4.40 21.88 60.94
C LEU A 800 4.18 22.01 59.42
N GLN A 801 4.91 21.25 58.60
CA GLN A 801 4.76 21.29 57.15
C GLN A 801 3.46 20.65 56.64
N TRP A 802 3.06 19.51 57.22
CA TRP A 802 1.86 18.78 56.83
C TRP A 802 0.61 19.64 57.04
N PHE A 803 0.41 20.11 58.28
CA PHE A 803 -0.74 20.93 58.66
C PHE A 803 -0.60 22.41 58.29
N GLY A 804 0.53 22.83 57.71
CA GLY A 804 0.75 24.19 57.22
C GLY A 804 0.82 25.23 58.33
N VAL A 805 1.39 24.87 59.48
CA VAL A 805 1.50 25.72 60.65
C VAL A 805 2.55 26.81 60.39
N PRO A 806 2.17 28.11 60.43
CA PRO A 806 3.10 29.20 60.19
C PRO A 806 4.07 29.40 61.38
N ALA A 807 5.10 30.22 61.19
CA ALA A 807 6.06 30.51 62.27
C ALA A 807 5.36 31.08 63.53
N SER A 808 5.87 30.73 64.72
CA SER A 808 5.30 31.17 66.01
C SER A 808 5.07 32.69 66.09
N SER A 809 5.95 33.50 65.49
CA SER A 809 5.80 34.96 65.42
C SER A 809 4.55 35.43 64.66
N VAL A 810 4.11 34.69 63.65
CA VAL A 810 2.89 34.97 62.87
C VAL A 810 1.67 34.55 63.67
N ILE A 811 1.72 33.40 64.36
CA ILE A 811 0.64 32.90 65.20
C ILE A 811 0.36 33.86 66.37
N LYS A 812 1.41 34.31 67.08
CA LYS A 812 1.29 35.29 68.17
C LYS A 812 0.66 36.61 67.71
N LYS A 813 1.10 37.16 66.57
CA LYS A 813 0.49 38.37 65.97
C LYS A 813 -0.97 38.18 65.61
N SER A 814 -1.33 37.02 65.07
CA SER A 814 -2.73 36.68 64.77
C SER A 814 -3.57 36.57 66.04
N MET A 815 -3.02 35.98 67.11
CA MET A 815 -3.72 35.84 68.38
C MET A 815 -3.88 37.17 69.13
N GLU A 816 -2.89 38.05 69.10
CA GLU A 816 -2.99 39.43 69.64
C GLU A 816 -4.11 40.22 68.93
N ARG A 817 -4.23 40.08 67.61
CA ARG A 817 -5.32 40.68 66.84
C ARG A 817 -6.70 40.13 67.22
N ILE A 818 -6.80 38.85 67.55
CA ILE A 818 -8.05 38.23 68.00
C ILE A 818 -8.40 38.64 69.44
N LYS A 819 -7.42 38.65 70.36
CA LYS A 819 -7.60 39.10 71.76
C LYS A 819 -8.09 40.54 71.85
N SER A 820 -7.71 41.40 70.89
CA SER A 820 -8.22 42.78 70.81
C SER A 820 -9.71 42.89 70.40
N LYS A 821 -10.36 41.80 69.96
CA LYS A 821 -11.68 41.81 69.31
C LYS A 821 -12.73 40.83 69.88
N LEU A 822 -12.41 39.94 70.83
CA LEU A 822 -13.32 38.87 71.28
C LEU A 822 -13.51 38.77 72.80
N LEU A 823 -14.75 38.44 73.22
CA LEU A 823 -15.19 38.10 74.59
C LEU A 823 -15.70 36.64 74.73
N SER A 824 -15.61 35.79 73.70
CA SER A 824 -16.15 34.41 73.69
C SER A 824 -15.09 33.32 73.79
N SER A 825 -15.50 32.12 74.23
CA SER A 825 -14.67 30.99 74.66
C SER A 825 -13.98 30.16 73.56
N SER A 826 -14.24 30.37 72.27
CA SER A 826 -13.48 29.70 71.20
C SER A 826 -13.05 30.67 70.11
N SER A 827 -11.76 30.63 69.74
CA SER A 827 -11.17 31.52 68.72
C SER A 827 -10.97 30.84 67.36
N VAL A 828 -11.35 29.56 67.25
CA VAL A 828 -11.24 28.71 66.05
C VAL A 828 -11.69 29.37 64.74
N PRO A 829 -12.89 30.00 64.64
CA PRO A 829 -13.36 30.54 63.35
C PRO A 829 -12.52 31.74 62.87
N LEU A 830 -12.05 32.57 63.81
CA LEU A 830 -11.24 33.75 63.51
C LEU A 830 -9.79 33.37 63.20
N LEU A 831 -9.25 32.36 63.89
CA LEU A 831 -7.95 31.79 63.55
C LEU A 831 -7.96 31.19 62.15
N HIS A 832 -9.03 30.50 61.76
CA HIS A 832 -9.14 29.96 60.41
C HIS A 832 -9.16 31.04 59.32
N LEU A 833 -9.77 32.20 59.62
CA LEU A 833 -9.84 33.34 58.69
C LEU A 833 -8.48 34.05 58.56
N LEU A 834 -7.72 34.17 59.66
CA LEU A 834 -6.39 34.79 59.65
C LEU A 834 -5.29 33.86 59.13
N LEU A 835 -5.48 32.54 59.25
CA LEU A 835 -4.55 31.51 58.82
C LEU A 835 -5.23 30.54 57.83
N PRO A 836 -5.52 31.00 56.60
CA PRO A 836 -6.32 30.23 55.65
C PRO A 836 -5.61 28.97 55.11
N SER A 837 -4.29 28.90 55.22
CA SER A 837 -3.47 27.76 54.77
C SER A 837 -3.29 26.65 55.82
N THR A 838 -3.72 26.90 57.06
CA THR A 838 -3.52 26.00 58.19
C THR A 838 -4.70 25.04 58.31
N HIS A 839 -4.43 23.75 58.53
CA HIS A 839 -5.46 22.73 58.67
C HIS A 839 -6.29 22.91 59.95
N SER A 840 -7.57 22.52 59.92
CA SER A 840 -8.51 22.68 61.04
C SER A 840 -8.05 22.02 62.34
N ASP A 841 -7.40 20.86 62.24
CA ASP A 841 -6.86 20.15 63.41
C ASP A 841 -5.76 20.94 64.11
N ALA A 842 -4.83 21.55 63.35
CA ALA A 842 -3.79 22.38 63.94
C ALA A 842 -4.35 23.69 64.49
N ILE A 843 -5.39 24.26 63.87
CA ILE A 843 -6.09 25.44 64.41
C ILE A 843 -6.73 25.12 65.76
N ARG A 844 -7.33 23.93 65.93
CA ARG A 844 -7.89 23.49 67.22
C ARG A 844 -6.81 23.36 68.29
N GLU A 845 -5.69 22.71 68.00
CA GLU A 845 -4.58 22.56 68.97
C GLU A 845 -3.95 23.94 69.32
N ILE A 846 -3.90 24.88 68.38
CA ILE A 846 -3.46 26.27 68.64
C ILE A 846 -4.47 26.99 69.57
N ASP A 847 -5.77 26.84 69.35
CA ASP A 847 -6.80 27.44 70.22
C ASP A 847 -6.77 26.83 71.62
N GLU A 848 -6.65 25.50 71.75
CA GLU A 848 -6.53 24.80 73.03
C GLU A 848 -5.29 25.24 73.83
N PHE A 849 -4.17 25.55 73.16
CA PHE A 849 -2.97 26.07 73.81
C PHE A 849 -3.18 27.49 74.38
N PHE A 850 -3.79 28.39 73.61
CA PHE A 850 -3.96 29.79 74.03
C PHE A 850 -5.21 30.03 74.90
N ASN A 851 -6.20 29.14 74.81
CA ASN A 851 -7.47 29.15 75.54
C ASN A 851 -7.76 27.72 76.07
N PRO A 852 -7.03 27.23 77.08
CA PRO A 852 -7.29 25.91 77.64
C PRO A 852 -8.72 25.82 78.20
N PRO A 853 -9.42 24.68 78.04
CA PRO A 853 -10.71 24.49 78.67
C PRO A 853 -10.55 24.63 80.19
N GLN A 854 -11.35 25.52 80.81
CA GLN A 854 -11.38 25.70 82.26
C GLN A 854 -11.94 24.49 83.00
#